data_AF-A0A951H8I0-F1
#
_entry.id   AF-A0A951H8I0-F1
#
_cell.length_a   1.000
_cell.length_b   1.000
_cell.length_c   1.000
_cell.angle_alpha   90.00
_cell.angle_beta   90.00
_cell.angle_gamma   90.00
#
_symmetry.space_group_name_H-M   'P 1'
#
loop_
_entity.id
_entity.type
_entity.pdbx_description
1 polymer ?
#
loop_
_entity_poly.entity_id
_entity_poly.type
_entity_poly.pdbx_seq_one_letter_code
_entity_poly.pdbx_strand_id
1 'polypeptide(L)'
;MLKESPATSRQFRTVHLDCDLVVIGGGMAGTCCAITATRAGLRVTLIQDRPVLGGNASSEVRLWVLGATAHMSNNNRWAREGGVIDELLVENTFRNREGNPLLFDTILLEKVISEPNLTLLLNTAVIEASKADPDTIQAVRAFCSQNSTLYEVHAPLFCDASGDGVLGFLAGAAFRMGAEAHDEFGEKFAPSAEYGELLGHSIYFYSKDTGQPVKFVPPIYALDDIHKIPRYRSFNAKEFGCRLWWIEYGGRLDTVHETETIKWELWKVVYGVWNHIKNSGEFPEAETLTLEWVGQIPGKRESRRFEGDYMLRQQDLVEQRRFYDAVAFGGWSIDLHPADGIFSEKPGCNQWHARGIFGIPYRCLYSRNIRNLFLAGRIISASHVAFGSTRVMATCAHAAQAVGMAAAICKREKLLPAQLADADRVRLLQRHLMRNGQHIPGFHLDDSQDLARQAKITASSQLRLMTLAPDGPLLSLKSSWAQMLPLAVGAVPQATFIVDVSAPTTLQLELRTSDRPDNYTPDVLLAKQSVELQASQNQTVRAAFAVRLDQPRYGFFCLMKNEQVSVRCSEQRLTGVLSVAQRHTQKPAADIGVETFEFWCPQRRPNGHNFAFTLEPPLEVFAPANVTNGLQRPTSGPNAWVADWSDAQPSFTLQWDTPQSIARLELCFDTDYDHPMESVLMGHPEAVMPFCVQRYQVLDDAGRIVAQRENNHQPRNTIIFDTPVTTSQIVLQLRQSYTHVPAALMEVRCYRE
;
A
#
# COMPACT_ATOMS: atom_id res chain seq x y z
N MET A 1 -25.18 33.91 -33.00
CA MET A 1 -24.69 34.89 -32.01
C MET A 1 -25.76 35.04 -30.95
N LEU A 2 -25.45 34.74 -29.69
CA LEU A 2 -26.34 35.04 -28.56
C LEU A 2 -26.27 36.56 -28.29
N LYS A 3 -27.41 37.24 -28.23
CA LYS A 3 -27.51 38.66 -27.84
C LYS A 3 -28.48 38.77 -26.69
N GLU A 4 -28.00 39.26 -25.54
CA GLU A 4 -28.83 39.49 -24.35
C GLU A 4 -28.87 40.98 -24.00
N SER A 5 -30.03 41.47 -23.61
CA SER A 5 -30.21 42.82 -23.09
C SER A 5 -29.52 42.99 -21.72
N PRO A 6 -29.16 44.23 -21.31
CA PRO A 6 -28.70 44.51 -19.96
C PRO A 6 -29.70 44.00 -18.91
N ALA A 7 -29.19 43.46 -17.80
CA ALA A 7 -29.98 42.93 -16.68
C ALA A 7 -29.38 43.38 -15.35
N THR A 8 -30.21 43.53 -14.31
CA THR A 8 -29.78 43.94 -12.96
C THR A 8 -28.79 42.95 -12.34
N SER A 9 -28.97 41.66 -12.60
CA SER A 9 -28.08 40.59 -12.16
C SER A 9 -28.22 39.35 -13.05
N ARG A 10 -27.23 38.47 -13.03
CA ARG A 10 -27.28 37.14 -13.65
C ARG A 10 -26.90 36.08 -12.63
N GLN A 11 -27.36 34.85 -12.84
CA GLN A 11 -27.01 33.71 -12.01
C GLN A 11 -26.26 32.69 -12.86
N PHE A 12 -25.36 31.93 -12.23
CA PHE A 12 -24.76 30.77 -12.88
C PHE A 12 -25.81 29.71 -13.18
N ARG A 13 -25.56 28.93 -14.23
CA ARG A 13 -26.34 27.71 -14.48
C ARG A 13 -26.26 26.84 -13.23
N THR A 14 -27.39 26.39 -12.72
CA THR A 14 -27.44 25.46 -11.58
C THR A 14 -27.88 24.08 -12.06
N VAL A 15 -27.17 23.04 -11.66
CA VAL A 15 -27.48 21.63 -11.93
C VAL A 15 -27.74 20.93 -10.60
N HIS A 16 -28.92 20.32 -10.48
CA HIS A 16 -29.30 19.54 -9.31
C HIS A 16 -29.02 18.06 -9.58
N LEU A 17 -28.38 17.39 -8.62
CA LEU A 17 -28.04 15.96 -8.68
C LEU A 17 -28.51 15.25 -7.42
N ASP A 18 -29.06 14.05 -7.58
CA ASP A 18 -29.47 13.18 -6.49
C ASP A 18 -28.72 11.85 -6.57
N CYS A 19 -28.02 11.48 -5.50
CA CYS A 19 -27.27 10.24 -5.43
C CYS A 19 -27.41 9.59 -4.04
N ASP A 20 -26.79 8.42 -3.86
CA ASP A 20 -26.81 7.70 -2.60
C ASP A 20 -25.63 8.06 -1.70
N LEU A 21 -24.52 8.51 -2.31
CA LEU A 21 -23.30 8.95 -1.62
C LEU A 21 -22.64 10.09 -2.40
N VAL A 22 -22.32 11.20 -1.72
CA VAL A 22 -21.38 12.20 -2.24
C VAL A 22 -19.99 11.94 -1.65
N VAL A 23 -18.98 11.88 -2.52
CA VAL A 23 -17.56 11.79 -2.12
C VAL A 23 -16.87 13.09 -2.52
N ILE A 24 -16.28 13.79 -1.56
CA ILE A 24 -15.60 15.06 -1.78
C ILE A 24 -14.10 14.83 -1.72
N GLY A 25 -13.38 15.17 -2.78
CA GLY A 25 -11.94 14.98 -2.94
C GLY A 25 -11.58 13.71 -3.72
N GLY A 26 -11.10 13.86 -4.94
CA GLY A 26 -10.59 12.83 -5.84
C GLY A 26 -9.14 12.41 -5.60
N GLY A 27 -8.65 12.51 -4.36
CA GLY A 27 -7.37 11.88 -3.97
C GLY A 27 -7.49 10.35 -4.00
N MET A 28 -6.38 9.62 -3.76
CA MET A 28 -6.42 8.15 -3.72
C MET A 28 -7.51 7.59 -2.77
N ALA A 29 -7.77 8.27 -1.65
CA ALA A 29 -8.86 7.93 -0.75
C ALA A 29 -10.24 8.04 -1.42
N GLY A 30 -10.61 9.22 -1.92
CA GLY A 30 -11.94 9.41 -2.51
C GLY A 30 -12.15 8.64 -3.81
N THR A 31 -11.10 8.46 -4.62
CA THR A 31 -11.14 7.59 -5.81
C THR A 31 -11.46 6.15 -5.43
N CYS A 32 -10.73 5.55 -4.47
CA CYS A 32 -11.01 4.18 -4.04
C CYS A 32 -12.38 4.03 -3.33
N CYS A 33 -12.79 5.03 -2.55
CA CYS A 33 -14.12 5.08 -1.93
C CYS A 33 -15.24 5.07 -2.98
N ALA A 34 -15.16 5.96 -3.97
CA ALA A 34 -16.19 6.12 -5.00
C ALA A 34 -16.31 4.87 -5.90
N ILE A 35 -15.18 4.29 -6.34
CA ILE A 35 -15.16 3.03 -7.09
C ILE A 35 -15.81 1.92 -6.27
N THR A 36 -15.42 1.77 -5.00
CA THR A 36 -15.94 0.71 -4.13
C THR A 36 -17.43 0.84 -3.90
N ALA A 37 -17.90 2.04 -3.54
CA ALA A 37 -19.31 2.32 -3.31
C ALA A 37 -20.15 2.05 -4.58
N THR A 38 -19.63 2.45 -5.75
CA THR A 38 -20.31 2.24 -7.04
C THR A 38 -20.41 0.77 -7.39
N ARG A 39 -19.32 0.00 -7.27
CA ARG A 39 -19.31 -1.45 -7.49
C ARG A 39 -20.18 -2.22 -6.49
N ALA A 40 -20.40 -1.65 -5.30
CA ALA A 40 -21.34 -2.16 -4.30
C ALA A 40 -22.80 -1.74 -4.56
N GLY A 41 -23.08 -1.06 -5.68
CA GLY A 41 -24.42 -0.76 -6.18
C GLY A 41 -24.94 0.64 -5.86
N LEU A 42 -24.13 1.54 -5.29
CA LEU A 42 -24.57 2.92 -5.03
C LEU A 42 -24.49 3.80 -6.28
N ARG A 43 -25.39 4.78 -6.38
CA ARG A 43 -25.18 5.94 -7.24
C ARG A 43 -24.29 6.93 -6.50
N VAL A 44 -23.15 7.28 -7.07
CA VAL A 44 -22.13 8.09 -6.42
C VAL A 44 -21.87 9.36 -7.21
N THR A 45 -21.69 10.49 -6.51
CA THR A 45 -21.10 11.70 -7.11
C THR A 45 -19.74 11.96 -6.48
N LEU A 46 -18.67 11.84 -7.27
CA LEU A 46 -17.30 12.18 -6.87
C LEU A 46 -16.98 13.61 -7.33
N ILE A 47 -16.74 14.49 -6.36
CA ILE A 47 -16.45 15.91 -6.59
C ILE A 47 -14.97 16.17 -6.35
N GLN A 48 -14.25 16.62 -7.36
CA GLN A 48 -12.83 16.95 -7.28
C GLN A 48 -12.58 18.38 -7.77
N ASP A 49 -11.89 19.15 -6.95
CA ASP A 49 -11.62 20.59 -7.15
C ASP A 49 -10.63 20.90 -8.28
N ARG A 50 -9.95 19.86 -8.82
CA ARG A 50 -8.87 19.96 -9.81
C ARG A 50 -9.13 19.05 -11.03
N PRO A 51 -8.34 19.16 -12.13
CA PRO A 51 -8.62 18.43 -13.37
C PRO A 51 -8.17 16.97 -13.37
N VAL A 52 -7.44 16.51 -12.35
CA VAL A 52 -6.93 15.14 -12.26
C VAL A 52 -7.27 14.49 -10.91
N LEU A 53 -7.22 13.16 -10.90
CA LEU A 53 -7.41 12.33 -9.71
C LEU A 53 -6.07 11.91 -9.10
N GLY A 54 -6.08 11.37 -7.89
CA GLY A 54 -4.90 10.85 -7.19
C GLY A 54 -4.34 11.77 -6.13
N GLY A 55 -4.75 13.04 -6.09
CA GLY A 55 -4.34 13.99 -5.05
C GLY A 55 -2.84 14.24 -5.12
N ASN A 56 -2.11 14.01 -4.02
CA ASN A 56 -0.65 14.14 -4.03
C ASN A 56 0.04 13.14 -4.98
N ALA A 57 -0.63 12.04 -5.37
CA ALA A 57 -0.09 11.08 -6.34
C ALA A 57 -0.28 11.47 -7.81
N SER A 58 -1.10 12.49 -8.07
CA SER A 58 -1.40 12.95 -9.43
C SER A 58 -0.20 13.58 -10.11
N SER A 59 -0.27 13.87 -11.41
CA SER A 59 0.79 14.59 -12.11
C SER A 59 1.05 16.04 -11.65
N GLU A 60 0.11 16.63 -10.88
CA GLU A 60 0.22 17.99 -10.34
C GLU A 60 1.21 18.08 -9.17
N VAL A 61 1.31 16.98 -8.40
CA VAL A 61 2.22 16.86 -7.27
C VAL A 61 3.27 15.83 -7.62
N ARG A 62 2.94 14.59 -8.01
CA ARG A 62 3.83 13.46 -8.40
C ARG A 62 4.49 12.74 -7.23
N LEU A 63 3.77 12.53 -6.14
CA LEU A 63 4.24 11.74 -5.01
C LEU A 63 3.95 10.26 -5.26
N TRP A 64 4.88 9.37 -4.92
CA TRP A 64 4.64 7.92 -5.01
C TRP A 64 3.50 7.46 -4.10
N VAL A 65 2.68 6.53 -4.58
CA VAL A 65 1.74 5.82 -3.72
C VAL A 65 2.48 4.73 -2.97
N LEU A 66 2.46 4.82 -1.65
CA LEU A 66 3.12 3.88 -0.73
C LEU A 66 2.22 3.56 0.46
N GLY A 67 2.64 2.58 1.24
CA GLY A 67 1.92 2.13 2.43
C GLY A 67 2.78 1.20 3.29
N ALA A 68 2.17 0.14 3.81
CA ALA A 68 2.72 -0.69 4.87
C ALA A 68 4.03 -1.44 4.53
N THR A 69 4.34 -1.64 3.24
CA THR A 69 5.63 -2.21 2.79
C THR A 69 6.81 -1.24 2.95
N ALA A 70 6.54 0.05 3.14
CA ALA A 70 7.54 1.11 3.30
C ALA A 70 8.71 1.02 2.29
N HIS A 71 8.44 0.91 0.98
CA HIS A 71 9.49 0.70 -0.03
C HIS A 71 10.39 -0.54 0.19
N MET A 72 9.90 -1.57 0.88
CA MET A 72 10.69 -2.71 1.36
C MET A 72 11.85 -2.29 2.29
N SER A 73 11.75 -1.13 2.95
CA SER A 73 12.78 -0.63 3.86
C SER A 73 12.57 -1.06 5.31
N ASN A 74 11.41 -1.67 5.62
CA ASN A 74 11.08 -2.22 6.94
C ASN A 74 10.98 -3.76 6.89
N ASN A 75 10.59 -4.35 8.03
CA ASN A 75 10.39 -5.79 8.17
C ASN A 75 8.98 -6.25 7.78
N ASN A 76 8.06 -5.39 7.36
CA ASN A 76 6.70 -5.82 7.01
C ASN A 76 6.73 -6.60 5.68
N ARG A 77 6.35 -7.87 5.71
CA ARG A 77 6.33 -8.73 4.53
C ARG A 77 4.92 -9.03 4.07
N TRP A 78 4.72 -9.08 2.76
CA TRP A 78 3.41 -9.27 2.11
C TRP A 78 2.31 -8.30 2.58
N ALA A 79 2.74 -7.12 3.00
CA ALA A 79 1.91 -6.12 3.65
C ALA A 79 1.31 -5.10 2.69
N ARG A 80 1.53 -5.19 1.36
CA ARG A 80 0.96 -4.21 0.44
C ARG A 80 -0.57 -4.22 0.53
N GLU A 81 -1.17 -3.03 0.63
CA GLU A 81 -2.61 -2.85 0.76
C GLU A 81 -3.34 -3.54 -0.41
N GLY A 82 -4.43 -4.25 -0.10
CA GLY A 82 -5.22 -5.02 -1.08
C GLY A 82 -6.37 -4.24 -1.71
N GLY A 83 -7.26 -4.93 -2.42
CA GLY A 83 -8.50 -4.34 -2.94
C GLY A 83 -8.28 -3.40 -4.14
N VAL A 84 -9.03 -2.30 -4.18
CA VAL A 84 -9.02 -1.33 -5.29
C VAL A 84 -7.65 -0.66 -5.42
N ILE A 85 -6.97 -0.35 -4.30
CA ILE A 85 -5.64 0.24 -4.40
C ILE A 85 -4.62 -0.71 -5.03
N ASP A 86 -4.66 -2.00 -4.68
CA ASP A 86 -3.86 -3.04 -5.32
C ASP A 86 -4.14 -3.15 -6.81
N GLU A 87 -5.42 -3.21 -7.19
CA GLU A 87 -5.84 -3.22 -8.60
C GLU A 87 -5.24 -2.05 -9.40
N LEU A 88 -5.27 -0.84 -8.83
CA LEU A 88 -4.72 0.36 -9.46
C LEU A 88 -3.19 0.30 -9.60
N LEU A 89 -2.49 -0.19 -8.57
CA LEU A 89 -1.02 -0.30 -8.60
C LEU A 89 -0.55 -1.40 -9.55
N VAL A 90 -1.23 -2.55 -9.58
CA VAL A 90 -0.97 -3.64 -10.52
C VAL A 90 -1.22 -3.20 -11.96
N GLU A 91 -2.32 -2.48 -12.21
CA GLU A 91 -2.61 -1.90 -13.52
C GLU A 91 -1.55 -0.87 -13.94
N ASN A 92 -1.09 -0.04 -12.99
CA ASN A 92 -0.02 0.92 -13.22
C ASN A 92 1.30 0.22 -13.55
N THR A 93 1.70 -0.82 -12.82
CA THR A 93 2.93 -1.56 -13.16
C THR A 93 2.84 -2.22 -14.54
N PHE A 94 1.65 -2.68 -14.94
CA PHE A 94 1.42 -3.28 -16.26
C PHE A 94 1.52 -2.29 -17.42
N ARG A 95 0.89 -1.11 -17.30
CA ARG A 95 0.79 -0.11 -18.40
C ARG A 95 1.82 1.02 -18.32
N ASN A 96 2.45 1.20 -17.16
CA ASN A 96 3.28 2.34 -16.82
C ASN A 96 4.51 1.89 -16.00
N ARG A 97 5.20 0.88 -16.52
CA ARG A 97 6.36 0.25 -15.87
C ARG A 97 7.47 1.26 -15.56
N GLU A 98 7.59 2.32 -16.33
CA GLU A 98 8.59 3.37 -16.19
C GLU A 98 8.23 4.43 -15.11
N GLY A 99 7.02 4.41 -14.55
CA GLY A 99 6.60 5.32 -13.49
C GLY A 99 6.33 6.75 -13.97
N ASN A 100 5.66 6.91 -15.12
CA ASN A 100 5.24 8.20 -15.67
C ASN A 100 3.95 8.71 -14.99
N PRO A 101 3.96 9.89 -14.35
CA PRO A 101 2.80 10.40 -13.64
C PRO A 101 1.56 10.66 -14.52
N LEU A 102 1.74 11.02 -15.80
CA LEU A 102 0.61 11.29 -16.71
C LEU A 102 -0.14 10.01 -17.11
N LEU A 103 0.59 8.89 -17.23
CA LEU A 103 -0.03 7.60 -17.48
C LEU A 103 -0.83 7.14 -16.25
N PHE A 104 -0.31 7.39 -15.04
CA PHE A 104 -1.03 7.08 -13.82
C PHE A 104 -2.35 7.89 -13.70
N ASP A 105 -2.33 9.19 -13.98
CA ASP A 105 -3.55 10.02 -14.02
C ASP A 105 -4.62 9.43 -14.96
N THR A 106 -4.18 8.97 -16.14
CA THR A 106 -5.08 8.36 -17.15
C THR A 106 -5.68 7.05 -16.63
N ILE A 107 -4.88 6.21 -15.97
CA ILE A 107 -5.36 4.96 -15.36
C ILE A 107 -6.43 5.24 -14.29
N LEU A 108 -6.20 6.24 -13.43
CA LEU A 108 -7.18 6.64 -12.41
C LEU A 108 -8.48 7.14 -13.03
N LEU A 109 -8.38 8.00 -14.06
CA LEU A 109 -9.55 8.50 -14.78
C LEU A 109 -10.33 7.37 -15.46
N GLU A 110 -9.64 6.49 -16.20
CA GLU A 110 -10.23 5.33 -16.88
C GLU A 110 -10.98 4.42 -15.90
N LYS A 111 -10.39 4.15 -14.74
CA LYS A 111 -11.00 3.33 -13.69
C LYS A 111 -12.22 3.99 -13.04
N VAL A 112 -12.29 5.30 -12.99
CA VAL A 112 -13.46 6.03 -12.46
C VAL A 112 -14.57 6.14 -13.51
N ILE A 113 -14.26 6.49 -14.75
CA ILE A 113 -15.28 6.69 -15.79
C ILE A 113 -15.87 5.38 -16.33
N SER A 114 -15.20 4.25 -16.08
CA SER A 114 -15.73 2.92 -16.42
C SER A 114 -16.81 2.44 -15.44
N GLU A 115 -17.02 3.14 -14.32
CA GLU A 115 -18.03 2.81 -13.33
C GLU A 115 -19.38 3.47 -13.68
N PRO A 116 -20.42 2.70 -14.10
CA PRO A 116 -21.60 3.27 -14.75
C PRO A 116 -22.48 4.12 -13.84
N ASN A 117 -22.47 3.89 -12.52
CA ASN A 117 -23.25 4.67 -11.55
C ASN A 117 -22.43 5.77 -10.85
N LEU A 118 -21.25 6.11 -11.37
CA LEU A 118 -20.38 7.15 -10.83
C LEU A 118 -20.45 8.41 -11.70
N THR A 119 -20.92 9.51 -11.12
CA THR A 119 -20.82 10.85 -11.71
C THR A 119 -19.56 11.55 -11.21
N LEU A 120 -18.65 11.87 -12.12
CA LEU A 120 -17.40 12.58 -11.82
C LEU A 120 -17.52 14.07 -12.15
N LEU A 121 -17.30 14.94 -11.16
CA LEU A 121 -17.24 16.39 -11.32
C LEU A 121 -15.81 16.89 -11.06
N LEU A 122 -15.02 17.07 -12.12
CA LEU A 122 -13.67 17.66 -12.06
C LEU A 122 -13.73 19.20 -12.03
N ASN A 123 -12.65 19.83 -11.58
CA ASN A 123 -12.53 21.29 -11.45
C ASN A 123 -13.72 21.93 -10.70
N THR A 124 -14.29 21.20 -9.74
CA THR A 124 -15.53 21.56 -9.05
C THR A 124 -15.26 21.60 -7.56
N ALA A 125 -15.27 22.80 -6.97
CA ALA A 125 -14.95 22.99 -5.56
C ALA A 125 -16.23 23.11 -4.73
N VAL A 126 -16.35 22.33 -3.64
CA VAL A 126 -17.43 22.48 -2.66
C VAL A 126 -17.23 23.78 -1.90
N ILE A 127 -18.28 24.59 -1.81
CA ILE A 127 -18.25 25.93 -1.18
C ILE A 127 -19.24 26.08 -0.03
N GLU A 128 -20.23 25.21 0.07
CA GLU A 128 -21.28 25.27 1.10
C GLU A 128 -21.86 23.88 1.37
N ALA A 129 -22.27 23.63 2.61
CA ALA A 129 -23.05 22.46 3.02
C ALA A 129 -24.37 22.93 3.64
N SER A 130 -25.49 22.39 3.17
CA SER A 130 -26.80 22.60 3.80
C SER A 130 -27.13 21.41 4.69
N LYS A 131 -27.84 21.68 5.79
CA LYS A 131 -28.15 20.68 6.82
C LYS A 131 -29.64 20.61 7.06
N ALA A 132 -30.16 19.38 7.17
CA ALA A 132 -31.57 19.16 7.50
C ALA A 132 -31.86 19.44 8.98
N ASP A 133 -30.86 19.20 9.83
CA ASP A 133 -30.86 19.46 11.28
C ASP A 133 -29.42 19.74 11.75
N PRO A 134 -29.17 20.08 13.03
CA PRO A 134 -27.84 20.43 13.52
C PRO A 134 -26.76 19.37 13.32
N ASP A 135 -27.08 18.11 13.02
CA ASP A 135 -26.12 17.01 12.96
C ASP A 135 -26.18 16.22 11.64
N THR A 136 -26.99 16.65 10.66
CA THR A 136 -27.27 15.87 9.45
C THR A 136 -27.17 16.73 8.20
N ILE A 137 -26.22 16.38 7.32
CA ILE A 137 -26.02 17.05 6.03
C ILE A 137 -27.16 16.65 5.09
N GLN A 138 -27.72 17.62 4.37
CA GLN A 138 -28.76 17.39 3.35
C GLN A 138 -28.17 17.44 1.94
N ALA A 139 -27.36 18.47 1.66
CA ALA A 139 -26.75 18.67 0.35
C ALA A 139 -25.44 19.46 0.44
N VAL A 140 -24.68 19.42 -0.65
CA VAL A 140 -23.52 20.30 -0.87
C VAL A 140 -23.74 21.16 -2.10
N ARG A 141 -23.27 22.42 -2.05
CA ARG A 141 -23.15 23.27 -3.24
C ARG A 141 -21.70 23.36 -3.65
N ALA A 142 -21.44 23.16 -4.94
CA ALA A 142 -20.11 23.16 -5.51
C ALA A 142 -20.06 23.96 -6.81
N PHE A 143 -18.96 24.65 -7.07
CA PHE A 143 -18.82 25.52 -8.25
C PHE A 143 -17.69 25.03 -9.16
N CYS A 144 -17.97 24.96 -10.47
CA CYS A 144 -16.97 24.69 -11.49
C CYS A 144 -16.65 25.96 -12.28
N SER A 145 -15.42 26.46 -12.12
CA SER A 145 -14.96 27.66 -12.80
C SER A 145 -14.82 27.47 -14.31
N GLN A 146 -14.50 26.26 -14.76
CA GLN A 146 -14.26 25.94 -16.17
C GLN A 146 -15.52 26.05 -17.04
N ASN A 147 -16.69 25.82 -16.46
CA ASN A 147 -17.97 25.88 -17.18
C ASN A 147 -18.98 26.84 -16.55
N SER A 148 -18.57 27.61 -15.53
CA SER A 148 -19.42 28.56 -14.80
C SER A 148 -20.74 27.95 -14.33
N THR A 149 -20.70 26.71 -13.85
CA THR A 149 -21.87 25.95 -13.36
C THR A 149 -21.79 25.74 -11.86
N LEU A 150 -22.90 26.00 -11.18
CA LEU A 150 -23.14 25.62 -9.80
C LEU A 150 -23.81 24.24 -9.77
N TYR A 151 -23.34 23.35 -8.93
CA TYR A 151 -23.93 22.04 -8.68
C TYR A 151 -24.50 22.02 -7.27
N GLU A 152 -25.73 21.54 -7.14
CA GLU A 152 -26.35 21.25 -5.85
C GLU A 152 -26.60 19.75 -5.79
N VAL A 153 -25.91 19.07 -4.88
CA VAL A 153 -25.87 17.61 -4.83
C VAL A 153 -26.48 17.11 -3.52
N HIS A 154 -27.60 16.41 -3.61
CA HIS A 154 -28.35 15.84 -2.49
C HIS A 154 -28.00 14.36 -2.33
N ALA A 155 -27.79 13.94 -1.09
CA ALA A 155 -27.56 12.53 -0.75
C ALA A 155 -27.91 12.23 0.72
N PRO A 156 -28.24 10.97 1.06
CA PRO A 156 -28.41 10.56 2.44
C PRO A 156 -27.09 10.39 3.20
N LEU A 157 -26.00 10.09 2.50
CA LEU A 157 -24.68 9.83 3.06
C LEU A 157 -23.61 10.68 2.36
N PHE A 158 -22.61 11.11 3.13
CA PHE A 158 -21.49 11.91 2.63
C PHE A 158 -20.16 11.32 3.09
N CYS A 159 -19.14 11.43 2.26
CA CYS A 159 -17.76 11.10 2.60
C CYS A 159 -16.88 12.31 2.32
N ASP A 160 -16.27 12.85 3.35
CA ASP A 160 -15.17 13.80 3.17
C ASP A 160 -13.86 13.04 3.01
N ALA A 161 -13.31 13.10 1.81
CA ALA A 161 -11.99 12.61 1.44
C ALA A 161 -11.09 13.75 0.93
N SER A 162 -11.49 15.00 1.18
CA SER A 162 -10.74 16.18 0.77
C SER A 162 -9.51 16.35 1.66
N GLY A 163 -8.44 16.87 1.09
CA GLY A 163 -7.15 16.98 1.79
C GLY A 163 -7.18 17.87 3.04
N ASP A 164 -8.17 18.74 3.18
CA ASP A 164 -8.34 19.70 4.29
C ASP A 164 -9.65 19.50 5.08
N GLY A 165 -10.41 18.46 4.74
CA GLY A 165 -11.72 18.18 5.31
C GLY A 165 -12.71 19.34 5.14
N VAL A 166 -12.85 19.81 3.90
CA VAL A 166 -13.71 20.94 3.53
C VAL A 166 -15.15 20.70 3.95
N LEU A 167 -15.72 19.52 3.68
CA LEU A 167 -17.09 19.22 4.06
C LEU A 167 -17.22 19.05 5.57
N GLY A 168 -16.29 18.35 6.22
CA GLY A 168 -16.28 18.19 7.67
C GLY A 168 -16.27 19.54 8.38
N PHE A 169 -15.42 20.47 7.91
CA PHE A 169 -15.37 21.83 8.42
C PHE A 169 -16.70 22.57 8.19
N LEU A 170 -17.21 22.60 6.95
CA LEU A 170 -18.47 23.28 6.62
C LEU A 170 -19.69 22.70 7.36
N ALA A 171 -19.68 21.40 7.63
CA ALA A 171 -20.74 20.71 8.34
C ALA A 171 -20.66 20.90 9.86
N GLY A 172 -19.57 21.45 10.40
CA GLY A 172 -19.36 21.59 11.85
C GLY A 172 -18.94 20.30 12.56
N ALA A 173 -18.26 19.39 11.87
CA ALA A 173 -17.65 18.22 12.50
C ALA A 173 -16.48 18.65 13.41
N ALA A 174 -16.34 18.01 14.57
CA ALA A 174 -15.24 18.26 15.48
C ALA A 174 -13.91 17.84 14.84
N PHE A 175 -12.90 18.70 14.95
CA PHE A 175 -11.57 18.45 14.41
C PHE A 175 -10.48 19.04 15.31
N ARG A 176 -9.27 18.56 15.07
CA ARG A 176 -8.01 19.00 15.66
C ARG A 176 -7.06 19.40 14.55
N MET A 177 -6.09 20.24 14.89
CA MET A 177 -5.04 20.67 13.98
C MET A 177 -3.80 20.95 14.82
N GLY A 178 -2.65 20.44 14.40
CA GLY A 178 -1.42 20.52 15.17
C GLY A 178 -1.25 19.35 16.14
N ALA A 179 -0.15 19.31 16.87
CA ALA A 179 0.20 18.23 17.79
C ALA A 179 -0.53 18.34 19.13
N GLU A 180 -1.06 17.22 19.62
CA GLU A 180 -1.55 17.13 20.99
C GLU A 180 -0.39 17.14 22.00
N ALA A 181 -0.67 17.64 23.20
CA ALA A 181 0.31 17.62 24.28
C ALA A 181 0.61 16.18 24.71
N HIS A 182 1.86 15.92 25.11
CA HIS A 182 2.32 14.62 25.60
C HIS A 182 1.34 13.98 26.61
N ASP A 183 0.86 14.76 27.58
CA ASP A 183 0.04 14.26 28.69
C ASP A 183 -1.43 14.00 28.31
N GLU A 184 -1.92 14.50 27.17
CA GLU A 184 -3.32 14.27 26.75
C GLU A 184 -3.57 12.79 26.43
N PHE A 185 -2.61 12.16 25.75
CA PHE A 185 -2.71 10.76 25.31
C PHE A 185 -1.56 9.86 25.81
N GLY A 186 -0.60 10.42 26.56
CA GLY A 186 0.58 9.70 27.03
C GLY A 186 1.52 9.29 25.88
N GLU A 187 1.53 10.04 24.79
CA GLU A 187 2.31 9.75 23.59
C GLU A 187 3.75 10.27 23.76
N LYS A 188 4.66 9.35 24.07
CA LYS A 188 6.07 9.65 24.34
C LYS A 188 6.82 10.25 23.14
N PHE A 189 6.27 10.14 21.94
CA PHE A 189 6.81 10.72 20.71
C PHE A 189 6.11 12.02 20.28
N ALA A 190 5.21 12.57 21.12
CA ALA A 190 4.64 13.89 20.88
C ALA A 190 5.76 14.95 20.71
N PRO A 191 5.69 15.80 19.67
CA PRO A 191 6.73 16.77 19.41
C PRO A 191 6.79 17.85 20.50
N SER A 192 7.99 18.38 20.75
CA SER A 192 8.14 19.57 21.58
C SER A 192 7.73 20.84 20.83
N ALA A 193 7.44 21.93 21.55
CA ALA A 193 7.16 23.23 20.93
C ALA A 193 8.28 23.71 19.97
N GLU A 194 9.53 23.39 20.30
CA GLU A 194 10.70 23.69 19.46
C GLU A 194 10.72 22.84 18.18
N TYR A 195 10.22 21.61 18.21
CA TYR A 195 10.05 20.79 17.00
C TYR A 195 8.89 21.31 16.13
N GLY A 196 7.84 21.80 16.80
CA GLY A 196 6.64 22.37 16.21
C GLY A 196 5.49 21.38 16.10
N GLU A 197 4.30 21.93 15.85
CA GLU A 197 3.05 21.21 16.02
C GLU A 197 2.42 20.76 14.70
N LEU A 198 2.85 21.28 13.54
CA LEU A 198 2.34 20.90 12.22
C LEU A 198 3.45 20.43 11.29
N LEU A 199 3.12 19.48 10.42
CA LEU A 199 3.93 19.12 9.26
C LEU A 199 3.72 20.12 8.10
N GLY A 200 4.80 20.47 7.41
CA GLY A 200 4.76 21.45 6.32
C GLY A 200 4.20 20.90 5.00
N HIS A 201 4.40 21.67 3.93
CA HIS A 201 4.13 21.23 2.57
C HIS A 201 5.42 20.97 1.83
N SER A 202 5.44 19.96 0.98
CA SER A 202 6.59 19.64 0.14
C SER A 202 6.38 20.12 -1.29
N ILE A 203 7.43 20.62 -1.93
CA ILE A 203 7.42 20.87 -3.38
C ILE A 203 8.74 20.40 -3.98
N TYR A 204 8.71 19.95 -5.22
CA TYR A 204 9.90 19.42 -5.87
C TYR A 204 9.92 19.75 -7.35
N PHE A 205 11.02 19.40 -7.99
CA PHE A 205 11.26 19.63 -9.39
C PHE A 205 11.80 18.38 -10.08
N TYR A 206 11.65 18.33 -11.40
CA TYR A 206 12.26 17.33 -12.27
C TYR A 206 13.26 18.00 -13.21
N SER A 207 14.44 17.39 -13.32
CA SER A 207 15.43 17.73 -14.32
C SER A 207 15.43 16.69 -15.45
N LYS A 208 15.93 17.11 -16.62
CA LYS A 208 16.11 16.23 -17.78
C LYS A 208 17.38 16.57 -18.50
N ASP A 209 18.11 15.54 -18.91
CA ASP A 209 19.26 15.71 -19.80
C ASP A 209 18.79 15.95 -21.24
N THR A 210 19.24 17.05 -21.83
CA THR A 210 18.94 17.43 -23.21
C THR A 210 20.02 16.96 -24.19
N GLY A 211 21.16 16.47 -23.68
CA GLY A 211 22.34 16.09 -24.48
C GLY A 211 23.13 17.27 -25.04
N GLN A 212 22.76 18.52 -24.73
CA GLN A 212 23.44 19.74 -25.17
C GLN A 212 23.48 20.76 -24.03
N PRO A 213 24.46 21.68 -23.97
CA PRO A 213 24.53 22.67 -22.89
C PRO A 213 23.26 23.54 -22.78
N VAL A 214 22.73 23.66 -21.56
CA VAL A 214 21.54 24.48 -21.26
C VAL A 214 21.91 25.62 -20.32
N LYS A 215 21.69 26.86 -20.79
CA LYS A 215 21.83 28.05 -19.95
C LYS A 215 20.59 28.24 -19.08
N PHE A 216 20.79 28.40 -17.77
CA PHE A 216 19.71 28.74 -16.84
C PHE A 216 19.91 30.16 -16.28
N VAL A 217 18.90 31.01 -16.44
CA VAL A 217 18.83 32.32 -15.79
C VAL A 217 17.76 32.24 -14.71
N PRO A 218 18.11 32.37 -13.41
CA PRO A 218 17.14 32.23 -12.35
C PRO A 218 16.08 33.35 -12.41
N PRO A 219 14.82 33.05 -12.07
CA PRO A 219 13.82 34.11 -11.87
C PRO A 219 14.22 35.02 -10.71
N ILE A 220 13.75 36.27 -10.71
CA ILE A 220 14.14 37.29 -9.72
C ILE A 220 13.80 36.91 -8.27
N TYR A 221 12.84 36.00 -8.07
CA TYR A 221 12.42 35.53 -6.75
C TYR A 221 13.16 34.27 -6.29
N ALA A 222 14.07 33.70 -7.10
CA ALA A 222 14.89 32.58 -6.64
C ALA A 222 15.69 32.97 -5.39
N LEU A 223 15.88 32.02 -4.48
CA LEU A 223 16.72 32.23 -3.30
C LEU A 223 18.14 32.61 -3.76
N ASP A 224 18.56 33.80 -3.35
CA ASP A 224 19.80 34.46 -3.75
C ASP A 224 21.04 33.84 -3.10
N ASP A 225 20.90 33.44 -1.84
CA ASP A 225 21.94 32.82 -1.03
C ASP A 225 21.51 31.41 -0.59
N ILE A 226 22.13 30.40 -1.20
CA ILE A 226 21.88 28.99 -0.90
C ILE A 226 22.30 28.62 0.54
N HIS A 227 23.21 29.37 1.16
CA HIS A 227 23.71 29.09 2.52
C HIS A 227 22.66 29.34 3.59
N LYS A 228 21.53 29.99 3.26
CA LYS A 228 20.35 30.07 4.12
C LYS A 228 19.69 28.71 4.35
N ILE A 229 19.95 27.72 3.50
CA ILE A 229 19.51 26.34 3.69
C ILE A 229 20.62 25.58 4.44
N PRO A 230 20.43 25.17 5.70
CA PRO A 230 21.48 24.54 6.50
C PRO A 230 22.08 23.29 5.82
N ARG A 231 21.24 22.53 5.12
CA ARG A 231 21.59 21.27 4.45
C ARG A 231 21.80 21.41 2.94
N TYR A 232 22.20 22.59 2.45
CA TYR A 232 22.34 22.83 1.01
C TYR A 232 23.30 21.85 0.30
N ARG A 233 24.33 21.36 0.99
CA ARG A 233 25.30 20.38 0.46
C ARG A 233 24.71 18.99 0.19
N SER A 234 23.50 18.71 0.67
CA SER A 234 22.80 17.46 0.36
C SER A 234 22.21 17.46 -1.06
N PHE A 235 22.07 18.62 -1.71
CA PHE A 235 21.60 18.69 -3.09
C PHE A 235 22.67 18.21 -4.08
N ASN A 236 22.21 17.51 -5.13
CA ASN A 236 23.06 17.05 -6.22
C ASN A 236 22.27 17.02 -7.54
N ALA A 237 22.98 16.95 -8.67
CA ALA A 237 22.39 17.00 -10.00
C ALA A 237 21.59 15.74 -10.39
N LYS A 238 21.69 14.64 -9.63
CA LYS A 238 21.08 13.34 -9.95
C LYS A 238 19.73 13.13 -9.25
N GLU A 239 19.43 13.91 -8.22
CA GLU A 239 18.20 13.80 -7.45
C GLU A 239 17.12 14.74 -7.97
N PHE A 240 15.91 14.20 -8.12
CA PHE A 240 14.73 14.93 -8.57
C PHE A 240 13.46 14.22 -8.09
N GLY A 241 12.33 14.91 -8.26
CA GLY A 241 11.00 14.41 -7.93
C GLY A 241 10.86 14.05 -6.46
N CYS A 242 10.20 12.93 -6.19
CA CYS A 242 9.94 12.45 -4.83
C CYS A 242 11.20 12.29 -3.95
N ARG A 243 12.42 12.14 -4.51
CA ARG A 243 13.65 12.10 -3.69
C ARG A 243 13.89 13.40 -2.91
N LEU A 244 13.28 14.49 -3.37
CA LEU A 244 13.33 15.82 -2.77
C LEU A 244 12.11 16.08 -1.85
N TRP A 245 11.47 15.03 -1.32
CA TRP A 245 10.32 15.14 -0.42
C TRP A 245 10.55 16.02 0.82
N TRP A 246 11.82 16.25 1.17
CA TRP A 246 12.26 17.04 2.31
C TRP A 246 12.47 18.53 1.98
N ILE A 247 12.29 18.94 0.71
CA ILE A 247 12.06 20.35 0.37
C ILE A 247 10.66 20.71 0.86
N GLU A 248 10.60 21.06 2.14
CA GLU A 248 9.38 21.25 2.89
C GLU A 248 9.43 22.55 3.68
N TYR A 249 8.29 23.23 3.83
CA TYR A 249 8.16 24.46 4.60
C TYR A 249 6.71 24.67 5.06
N GLY A 250 6.53 25.51 6.08
CA GLY A 250 5.20 26.00 6.48
C GLY A 250 4.58 25.33 7.70
N GLY A 251 5.28 24.44 8.40
CA GLY A 251 4.76 23.83 9.65
C GLY A 251 4.62 24.83 10.82
N ARG A 252 5.11 26.06 10.66
CA ARG A 252 4.88 27.18 11.59
C ARG A 252 3.73 28.10 11.19
N LEU A 253 3.13 27.86 10.04
CA LEU A 253 2.07 28.68 9.45
C LEU A 253 0.75 27.91 9.45
N ASP A 254 -0.36 28.60 9.20
CA ASP A 254 -1.63 27.93 8.97
C ASP A 254 -1.57 27.16 7.64
N THR A 255 -1.44 25.84 7.73
CA THR A 255 -1.28 24.99 6.55
C THR A 255 -2.51 24.95 5.63
N VAL A 256 -3.64 25.52 6.04
CA VAL A 256 -4.84 25.66 5.22
C VAL A 256 -4.89 27.04 4.57
N HIS A 257 -4.90 28.10 5.39
CA HIS A 257 -5.16 29.46 4.90
C HIS A 257 -3.92 30.13 4.29
N GLU A 258 -2.72 29.75 4.70
CA GLU A 258 -1.45 30.33 4.20
C GLU A 258 -0.76 29.46 3.15
N THR A 259 -1.47 28.49 2.56
CA THR A 259 -0.92 27.56 1.56
C THR A 259 -0.22 28.26 0.38
N GLU A 260 -0.71 29.42 -0.06
CA GLU A 260 -0.10 30.18 -1.16
C GLU A 260 1.17 30.90 -0.72
N THR A 261 1.21 31.42 0.51
CA THR A 261 2.43 31.99 1.11
C THR A 261 3.50 30.92 1.23
N ILE A 262 3.14 29.74 1.74
CA ILE A 262 4.03 28.57 1.85
C ILE A 262 4.56 28.16 0.47
N LYS A 263 3.69 28.08 -0.54
CA LYS A 263 4.09 27.76 -1.92
C LYS A 263 5.09 28.75 -2.48
N TRP A 264 4.85 30.05 -2.33
CA TRP A 264 5.77 31.07 -2.84
C TRP A 264 7.16 30.91 -2.23
N GLU A 265 7.25 30.67 -0.93
CA GLU A 265 8.54 30.43 -0.27
C GLU A 265 9.23 29.17 -0.80
N LEU A 266 8.49 28.07 -0.94
CA LEU A 266 8.99 26.82 -1.51
C LEU A 266 9.46 26.99 -2.97
N TRP A 267 8.81 27.83 -3.78
CA TRP A 267 9.31 28.19 -5.10
C TRP A 267 10.63 28.95 -5.04
N LYS A 268 10.79 29.94 -4.16
CA LYS A 268 12.08 30.62 -3.99
C LYS A 268 13.18 29.61 -3.71
N VAL A 269 12.92 28.67 -2.80
CA VAL A 269 13.84 27.58 -2.44
C VAL A 269 14.15 26.70 -3.65
N VAL A 270 13.15 26.16 -4.36
CA VAL A 270 13.39 25.28 -5.52
C VAL A 270 14.19 25.95 -6.62
N TYR A 271 13.83 27.18 -6.99
CA TYR A 271 14.56 27.89 -8.05
C TYR A 271 15.97 28.31 -7.58
N GLY A 272 16.16 28.57 -6.29
CA GLY A 272 17.50 28.80 -5.70
C GLY A 272 18.37 27.55 -5.69
N VAL A 273 17.80 26.40 -5.31
CA VAL A 273 18.48 25.10 -5.36
C VAL A 273 18.87 24.75 -6.80
N TRP A 274 17.96 24.91 -7.76
CA TRP A 274 18.28 24.67 -9.16
C TRP A 274 19.32 25.65 -9.70
N ASN A 275 19.26 26.92 -9.29
CA ASN A 275 20.30 27.90 -9.63
C ASN A 275 21.68 27.48 -9.10
N HIS A 276 21.75 27.05 -7.85
CA HIS A 276 22.99 26.51 -7.28
C HIS A 276 23.49 25.31 -8.07
N ILE A 277 22.63 24.35 -8.41
CA ILE A 277 23.00 23.18 -9.22
C ILE A 277 23.51 23.60 -10.61
N LYS A 278 22.84 24.54 -11.30
CA LYS A 278 23.20 24.90 -12.68
C LYS A 278 24.35 25.88 -12.83
N ASN A 279 24.53 26.80 -11.87
CA ASN A 279 25.35 27.99 -12.08
C ASN A 279 26.49 28.16 -11.06
N SER A 280 26.60 27.32 -10.02
CA SER A 280 27.70 27.44 -9.03
C SER A 280 29.06 27.00 -9.58
N GLY A 281 29.07 26.16 -10.62
CA GLY A 281 30.28 25.48 -11.11
C GLY A 281 30.65 24.22 -10.32
N GLU A 282 29.89 23.85 -9.28
CA GLU A 282 30.16 22.67 -8.44
C GLU A 282 29.63 21.35 -9.05
N PHE A 283 28.71 21.44 -10.03
CA PHE A 283 28.04 20.29 -10.66
C PHE A 283 28.25 20.32 -12.18
N PRO A 284 29.45 19.96 -12.69
CA PRO A 284 29.72 19.99 -14.12
C PRO A 284 28.77 19.09 -14.93
N GLU A 285 28.31 17.97 -14.35
CA GLU A 285 27.32 17.08 -14.96
C GLU A 285 25.95 17.75 -15.18
N ALA A 286 25.68 18.88 -14.52
CA ALA A 286 24.46 19.62 -14.72
C ALA A 286 24.48 20.46 -16.02
N GLU A 287 25.60 20.56 -16.74
CA GLU A 287 25.76 21.39 -17.94
C GLU A 287 24.62 21.20 -18.95
N THR A 288 24.26 19.95 -19.24
CA THR A 288 23.24 19.58 -20.23
C THR A 288 21.83 19.39 -19.67
N LEU A 289 21.66 19.54 -18.35
CA LEU A 289 20.37 19.39 -17.70
C LEU A 289 19.51 20.64 -17.84
N THR A 290 18.23 20.44 -18.14
CA THR A 290 17.17 21.46 -18.07
C THR A 290 16.24 21.19 -16.90
N LEU A 291 15.59 22.24 -16.39
CA LEU A 291 14.50 22.15 -15.43
C LEU A 291 13.21 21.81 -16.20
N GLU A 292 12.80 20.54 -16.19
CA GLU A 292 11.66 20.10 -16.99
C GLU A 292 10.31 20.38 -16.31
N TRP A 293 10.27 20.36 -14.97
CA TRP A 293 9.03 20.59 -14.24
C TRP A 293 9.29 21.07 -12.82
N VAL A 294 8.42 21.93 -12.30
CA VAL A 294 8.35 22.34 -10.89
C VAL A 294 6.89 22.21 -10.46
N GLY A 295 6.65 21.67 -9.27
CA GLY A 295 5.31 21.57 -8.69
C GLY A 295 4.60 22.91 -8.69
N GLN A 296 3.35 22.92 -9.19
CA GLN A 296 2.52 24.13 -9.26
C GLN A 296 1.63 24.29 -8.03
N ILE A 297 1.39 23.17 -7.34
CA ILE A 297 0.75 23.10 -6.03
C ILE A 297 1.65 22.28 -5.12
N PRO A 298 1.81 22.67 -3.84
CA PRO A 298 2.64 21.92 -2.93
C PRO A 298 1.87 20.72 -2.35
N GLY A 299 2.56 19.60 -2.15
CA GLY A 299 2.02 18.44 -1.48
C GLY A 299 1.87 18.70 0.02
N LYS A 300 0.65 18.98 0.47
CA LYS A 300 0.35 19.19 1.88
C LYS A 300 0.45 17.89 2.67
N ARG A 301 1.14 17.89 3.83
CA ARG A 301 1.25 16.72 4.72
C ARG A 301 0.18 16.69 5.78
N GLU A 302 -0.09 17.80 6.45
CA GLU A 302 -1.02 17.92 7.57
C GLU A 302 -1.96 19.12 7.43
N SER A 303 -3.18 18.95 7.94
CA SER A 303 -4.22 19.97 8.07
C SER A 303 -5.14 19.59 9.23
N ARG A 304 -6.44 19.42 8.99
CA ARG A 304 -7.44 19.03 9.98
C ARG A 304 -7.49 17.50 10.13
N ARG A 305 -7.50 17.01 11.36
CA ARG A 305 -7.83 15.63 11.74
C ARG A 305 -9.17 15.62 12.45
N PHE A 306 -10.16 14.89 11.94
CA PHE A 306 -11.51 14.90 12.50
C PHE A 306 -11.67 13.88 13.62
N GLU A 307 -12.62 14.12 14.50
CA GLU A 307 -12.91 13.23 15.62
C GLU A 307 -13.99 12.20 15.25
N GLY A 308 -13.64 10.92 15.37
CA GLY A 308 -14.57 9.80 15.38
C GLY A 308 -14.80 9.27 16.79
N ASP A 309 -15.52 8.15 16.91
CA ASP A 309 -15.76 7.50 18.20
C ASP A 309 -14.50 6.86 18.79
N TYR A 310 -13.49 6.64 17.96
CA TYR A 310 -12.16 6.23 18.37
C TYR A 310 -11.11 7.07 17.65
N MET A 311 -10.06 7.44 18.37
CA MET A 311 -8.90 8.15 17.84
C MET A 311 -7.68 7.25 18.01
N LEU A 312 -7.06 6.84 16.90
CA LEU A 312 -5.82 6.08 16.92
C LEU A 312 -4.69 6.89 17.57
N ARG A 313 -3.86 6.22 18.36
CA ARG A 313 -2.72 6.81 19.09
C ARG A 313 -1.44 6.03 18.86
N GLN A 314 -0.30 6.61 19.22
CA GLN A 314 1.02 6.02 19.10
C GLN A 314 1.07 4.57 19.62
N GLN A 315 0.52 4.32 20.79
CA GLN A 315 0.57 3.01 21.44
C GLN A 315 -0.17 1.96 20.63
N ASP A 316 -1.28 2.32 19.98
CA ASP A 316 -2.04 1.40 19.13
C ASP A 316 -1.19 0.91 17.93
N LEU A 317 -0.34 1.79 17.39
CA LEU A 317 0.58 1.48 16.29
C LEU A 317 1.74 0.61 16.77
N VAL A 318 2.42 1.02 17.85
CA VAL A 318 3.63 0.36 18.34
C VAL A 318 3.32 -1.01 18.94
N GLU A 319 2.27 -1.10 19.76
CA GLU A 319 1.84 -2.36 20.37
C GLU A 319 1.06 -3.25 19.38
N GLN A 320 0.77 -2.73 18.18
CA GLN A 320 -0.01 -3.36 17.13
C GLN A 320 -1.34 -3.89 17.70
N ARG A 321 -2.11 -2.99 18.32
CA ARG A 321 -3.32 -3.33 19.05
C ARG A 321 -4.37 -3.94 18.12
N ARG A 322 -5.02 -5.02 18.59
CA ARG A 322 -6.14 -5.66 17.88
C ARG A 322 -7.44 -4.97 18.21
N PHE A 323 -8.25 -4.71 17.18
CA PHE A 323 -9.58 -4.11 17.29
C PHE A 323 -10.63 -5.06 16.72
N TYR A 324 -11.76 -5.21 17.41
CA TYR A 324 -12.87 -6.02 16.91
C TYR A 324 -13.45 -5.45 15.61
N ASP A 325 -13.38 -4.13 15.46
CA ASP A 325 -13.84 -3.34 14.33
C ASP A 325 -12.71 -2.94 13.38
N ALA A 326 -11.58 -3.64 13.38
CA ALA A 326 -10.52 -3.40 12.39
C ALA A 326 -11.06 -3.62 10.96
N VAL A 327 -10.88 -2.63 10.09
CA VAL A 327 -11.32 -2.70 8.69
C VAL A 327 -10.20 -2.43 7.71
N ALA A 328 -9.13 -1.76 8.14
CA ALA A 328 -7.94 -1.49 7.35
C ALA A 328 -6.69 -1.70 8.23
N PHE A 329 -5.51 -1.50 7.66
CA PHE A 329 -4.24 -1.59 8.39
C PHE A 329 -3.22 -0.60 7.80
N GLY A 330 -2.17 -0.31 8.56
CA GLY A 330 -1.01 0.45 8.12
C GLY A 330 0.30 -0.19 8.59
N GLY A 331 1.42 0.33 8.12
CA GLY A 331 2.75 -0.17 8.47
C GLY A 331 3.91 0.76 8.10
N TRP A 332 3.61 2.02 7.77
CA TRP A 332 4.63 3.04 7.58
C TRP A 332 5.27 3.41 8.93
N SER A 333 6.45 4.02 8.92
CA SER A 333 7.00 4.60 10.15
C SER A 333 6.09 5.71 10.67
N ILE A 334 6.20 6.00 11.96
CA ILE A 334 5.77 7.28 12.49
C ILE A 334 6.79 8.32 12.01
N ASP A 335 6.46 9.05 10.95
CA ASP A 335 7.34 10.00 10.26
C ASP A 335 6.94 11.46 10.53
N LEU A 336 7.51 12.04 11.60
CA LEU A 336 7.29 13.44 11.98
C LEU A 336 8.37 14.33 11.36
N HIS A 337 8.01 15.56 11.02
CA HIS A 337 8.87 16.52 10.33
C HIS A 337 9.01 17.79 11.18
N PRO A 338 10.21 18.41 11.23
CA PRO A 338 10.37 19.67 11.94
C PRO A 338 9.56 20.76 11.24
N ALA A 339 8.83 21.56 12.02
CA ALA A 339 7.93 22.60 11.48
C ALA A 339 8.65 23.68 10.64
N ASP A 340 9.93 23.93 10.93
CA ASP A 340 10.77 24.86 10.18
C ASP A 340 11.25 24.28 8.83
N GLY A 341 11.02 22.99 8.60
CA GLY A 341 11.24 22.30 7.33
C GLY A 341 12.68 22.40 6.83
N ILE A 342 12.85 22.88 5.60
CA ILE A 342 14.11 23.01 4.88
C ILE A 342 15.11 23.95 5.59
N PHE A 343 14.60 24.89 6.39
CA PHE A 343 15.42 25.83 7.17
C PHE A 343 15.80 25.30 8.55
N SER A 344 15.34 24.11 8.93
CA SER A 344 15.74 23.46 10.17
C SER A 344 17.15 22.88 10.08
N GLU A 345 17.92 23.03 11.16
CA GLU A 345 19.18 22.32 11.36
C GLU A 345 18.97 20.83 11.71
N LYS A 346 17.74 20.44 12.08
CA LYS A 346 17.37 19.05 12.38
C LYS A 346 17.31 18.21 11.10
N PRO A 347 17.38 16.86 11.20
CA PRO A 347 17.07 15.97 10.09
C PRO A 347 15.69 16.30 9.50
N GLY A 348 15.53 16.10 8.19
CA GLY A 348 14.28 16.44 7.48
C GLY A 348 13.06 15.64 7.93
N CYS A 349 13.27 14.55 8.69
CA CYS A 349 12.23 13.76 9.30
C CYS A 349 12.83 12.91 10.45
N ASN A 350 12.02 12.66 11.48
CA ASN A 350 12.26 11.62 12.48
C ASN A 350 11.33 10.43 12.18
N GLN A 351 11.91 9.28 11.86
CA GLN A 351 11.17 8.08 11.44
C GLN A 351 11.39 6.94 12.43
N TRP A 352 10.31 6.41 12.98
CA TRP A 352 10.34 5.24 13.87
C TRP A 352 9.32 4.19 13.44
N HIS A 353 9.76 2.95 13.27
CA HIS A 353 8.92 1.84 12.86
C HIS A 353 8.44 1.02 14.06
N ALA A 354 7.24 0.48 13.96
CA ALA A 354 6.79 -0.66 14.77
C ALA A 354 7.36 -1.98 14.22
N ARG A 355 7.33 -3.06 15.00
CA ARG A 355 7.84 -4.39 14.59
C ARG A 355 7.03 -5.08 13.50
N GLY A 356 5.83 -4.58 13.23
CA GLY A 356 4.93 -5.10 12.21
C GLY A 356 3.86 -4.08 11.81
N ILE A 357 2.77 -4.58 11.21
CA ILE A 357 1.60 -3.78 10.83
C ILE A 357 0.63 -3.58 12.00
N PHE A 358 -0.21 -2.54 11.92
CA PHE A 358 -1.24 -2.20 12.90
C PHE A 358 -2.62 -2.06 12.25
N GLY A 359 -3.69 -2.37 13.01
CA GLY A 359 -5.07 -2.25 12.54
C GLY A 359 -5.64 -0.84 12.65
N ILE A 360 -6.50 -0.47 11.71
CA ILE A 360 -7.28 0.79 11.73
C ILE A 360 -8.75 0.42 11.99
N PRO A 361 -9.31 0.80 13.15
CA PRO A 361 -10.70 0.51 13.49
C PRO A 361 -11.67 1.38 12.71
N TYR A 362 -12.84 0.83 12.40
CA TYR A 362 -13.91 1.51 11.67
C TYR A 362 -14.38 2.79 12.37
N ARG A 363 -14.33 2.82 13.70
CA ARG A 363 -14.65 4.00 14.52
C ARG A 363 -13.78 5.24 14.26
N CYS A 364 -12.67 5.11 13.53
CA CYS A 364 -11.85 6.24 13.08
C CYS A 364 -12.35 6.89 11.77
N LEU A 365 -13.30 6.25 11.07
CA LEU A 365 -13.65 6.55 9.67
C LEU A 365 -15.01 7.26 9.52
N TYR A 366 -15.58 7.77 10.60
CA TYR A 366 -16.80 8.58 10.57
C TYR A 366 -16.77 9.66 11.64
N SER A 367 -17.55 10.72 11.44
CA SER A 367 -17.63 11.84 12.38
C SER A 367 -18.38 11.44 13.65
N ARG A 368 -17.84 11.82 14.81
CA ARG A 368 -18.51 11.62 16.11
C ARG A 368 -19.82 12.42 16.23
N ASN A 369 -19.91 13.59 15.59
CA ASN A 369 -21.05 14.50 15.78
C ASN A 369 -21.87 14.80 14.52
N ILE A 370 -21.38 14.49 13.31
CA ILE A 370 -22.17 14.60 12.08
C ILE A 370 -22.60 13.20 11.62
N ARG A 371 -23.88 12.89 11.83
CA ARG A 371 -24.41 11.53 11.86
C ARG A 371 -24.31 10.77 10.54
N ASN A 372 -24.31 11.48 9.42
CA ASN A 372 -24.25 10.89 8.07
C ASN A 372 -22.94 11.21 7.32
N LEU A 373 -21.88 11.56 8.05
CA LEU A 373 -20.58 11.91 7.49
C LEU A 373 -19.51 10.84 7.79
N PHE A 374 -18.99 10.26 6.72
CA PHE A 374 -17.75 9.48 6.73
C PHE A 374 -16.52 10.37 6.57
N LEU A 375 -15.41 9.89 7.13
CA LEU A 375 -14.08 10.50 7.05
C LEU A 375 -13.14 9.53 6.33
N ALA A 376 -12.44 10.01 5.31
CA ALA A 376 -11.51 9.18 4.54
C ALA A 376 -10.22 9.92 4.18
N GLY A 377 -9.13 9.17 4.01
CA GLY A 377 -7.83 9.73 3.71
C GLY A 377 -7.11 10.27 4.94
N ARG A 378 -6.37 11.37 4.77
CA ARG A 378 -5.51 11.92 5.83
C ARG A 378 -6.30 12.51 7.01
N ILE A 379 -7.58 12.79 6.82
CA ILE A 379 -8.41 13.52 7.78
C ILE A 379 -9.13 12.62 8.80
N ILE A 380 -8.88 11.30 8.76
CA ILE A 380 -9.46 10.33 9.69
C ILE A 380 -9.06 10.60 11.14
N SER A 381 -9.73 9.93 12.08
CA SER A 381 -9.49 10.15 13.50
C SER A 381 -8.21 9.48 14.01
N ALA A 382 -7.17 10.29 14.19
CA ALA A 382 -5.88 9.92 14.74
C ALA A 382 -5.27 11.10 15.51
N SER A 383 -4.46 10.83 16.53
CA SER A 383 -3.55 11.81 17.12
C SER A 383 -2.49 12.24 16.10
N HIS A 384 -1.78 13.33 16.35
CA HIS A 384 -0.69 13.80 15.49
C HIS A 384 0.42 12.75 15.32
N VAL A 385 0.73 12.03 16.40
CA VAL A 385 1.77 11.00 16.37
C VAL A 385 1.30 9.81 15.53
N ALA A 386 0.08 9.29 15.75
CA ALA A 386 -0.43 8.19 14.94
C ALA A 386 -0.65 8.59 13.47
N PHE A 387 -1.05 9.85 13.25
CA PHE A 387 -1.22 10.45 11.93
C PHE A 387 0.04 10.39 11.08
N GLY A 388 1.23 10.48 11.69
CA GLY A 388 2.51 10.24 11.00
C GLY A 388 2.48 8.96 10.14
N SER A 389 1.93 7.86 10.66
CA SER A 389 1.87 6.61 9.90
C SER A 389 0.57 6.42 9.10
N THR A 390 -0.58 6.88 9.59
CA THR A 390 -1.87 6.62 8.93
C THR A 390 -2.10 7.45 7.66
N ARG A 391 -1.42 8.59 7.52
CA ARG A 391 -1.60 9.56 6.42
C ARG A 391 -1.06 9.12 5.05
N VAL A 392 -0.40 7.96 4.96
CA VAL A 392 0.25 7.50 3.72
C VAL A 392 -0.80 7.03 2.71
N MET A 393 -0.57 7.30 1.42
CA MET A 393 -1.62 7.27 0.41
C MET A 393 -2.27 5.90 0.17
N ALA A 394 -1.53 4.79 0.23
CA ALA A 394 -2.12 3.45 0.10
C ALA A 394 -2.92 3.08 1.35
N THR A 395 -2.41 3.39 2.55
CA THR A 395 -3.15 3.27 3.83
C THR A 395 -4.47 4.03 3.78
N CYS A 396 -4.42 5.29 3.31
CA CYS A 396 -5.57 6.15 3.11
C CYS A 396 -6.59 5.56 2.12
N ALA A 397 -6.12 5.04 0.99
CA ALA A 397 -6.95 4.40 -0.02
C ALA A 397 -7.62 3.12 0.49
N HIS A 398 -6.88 2.29 1.23
CA HIS A 398 -7.36 1.05 1.85
C HIS A 398 -8.43 1.29 2.92
N ALA A 399 -8.24 2.33 3.76
CA ALA A 399 -9.26 2.77 4.71
C ALA A 399 -10.50 3.35 3.99
N ALA A 400 -10.32 4.07 2.89
CA ALA A 400 -11.41 4.66 2.14
C ALA A 400 -12.25 3.63 1.37
N GLN A 401 -11.66 2.51 0.95
CA GLN A 401 -12.42 1.36 0.45
C GLN A 401 -13.38 0.82 1.53
N ALA A 402 -12.95 0.76 2.80
CA ALA A 402 -13.84 0.40 3.90
C ALA A 402 -15.01 1.37 4.04
N VAL A 403 -14.78 2.67 3.87
CA VAL A 403 -15.84 3.70 3.85
C VAL A 403 -16.82 3.48 2.71
N GLY A 404 -16.34 3.24 1.48
CA GLY A 404 -17.21 3.02 0.32
C GLY A 404 -18.13 1.80 0.50
N MET A 405 -17.60 0.69 1.03
CA MET A 405 -18.39 -0.49 1.35
C MET A 405 -19.35 -0.26 2.53
N ALA A 406 -18.90 0.47 3.55
CA ALA A 406 -19.73 0.83 4.70
C ALA A 406 -20.92 1.68 4.27
N ALA A 407 -20.74 2.65 3.36
CA ALA A 407 -21.83 3.44 2.81
C ALA A 407 -22.87 2.58 2.10
N ALA A 408 -22.43 1.57 1.32
CA ALA A 408 -23.33 0.64 0.64
C ALA A 408 -24.16 -0.20 1.63
N ILE A 409 -23.53 -0.70 2.70
CA ILE A 409 -24.22 -1.42 3.77
C ILE A 409 -25.18 -0.50 4.52
N CYS A 410 -24.74 0.71 4.89
CA CYS A 410 -25.58 1.70 5.56
C CYS A 410 -26.82 2.04 4.73
N LYS A 411 -26.68 2.24 3.42
CA LYS A 411 -27.81 2.50 2.53
C LYS A 411 -28.78 1.32 2.46
N ARG A 412 -28.26 0.08 2.35
CA ARG A 412 -29.07 -1.14 2.24
C ARG A 412 -29.84 -1.44 3.53
N GLU A 413 -29.14 -1.37 4.67
CA GLU A 413 -29.67 -1.70 6.00
C GLU A 413 -30.36 -0.51 6.68
N LYS A 414 -30.41 0.67 6.02
CA LYS A 414 -30.93 1.93 6.55
C LYS A 414 -30.26 2.34 7.87
N LEU A 415 -28.94 2.18 7.92
CA LEU A 415 -28.09 2.56 9.04
C LEU A 415 -27.37 3.89 8.77
N LEU A 416 -26.99 4.55 9.85
CA LEU A 416 -26.02 5.63 9.86
C LEU A 416 -24.62 5.07 10.15
N PRO A 417 -23.54 5.74 9.70
CA PRO A 417 -22.15 5.35 9.92
C PRO A 417 -21.85 4.75 11.31
N ALA A 418 -22.13 5.48 12.39
CA ALA A 418 -21.83 5.03 13.75
C ALA A 418 -22.59 3.75 14.16
N GLN A 419 -23.76 3.49 13.59
CA GLN A 419 -24.57 2.30 13.90
C GLN A 419 -23.99 1.01 13.32
N LEU A 420 -23.11 1.10 12.31
CA LEU A 420 -22.41 -0.05 11.72
C LEU A 420 -21.18 -0.49 12.56
N ALA A 421 -20.71 0.36 13.49
CA ALA A 421 -19.59 0.06 14.37
C ALA A 421 -19.90 -0.99 15.45
N ASP A 422 -21.18 -1.33 15.64
CA ASP A 422 -21.59 -2.43 16.50
C ASP A 422 -20.88 -3.75 16.14
N ALA A 423 -20.52 -4.54 17.16
CA ALA A 423 -19.65 -5.71 16.99
C ALA A 423 -20.25 -6.79 16.07
N ASP A 424 -21.57 -6.94 16.02
CA ASP A 424 -22.21 -7.93 15.14
C ASP A 424 -22.33 -7.40 13.72
N ARG A 425 -22.58 -6.09 13.58
CA ARG A 425 -22.76 -5.44 12.28
C ARG A 425 -21.45 -5.19 11.56
N VAL A 426 -20.37 -4.85 12.26
CA VAL A 426 -19.06 -4.61 11.63
C VAL A 426 -18.50 -5.89 10.98
N ARG A 427 -18.88 -7.07 11.47
CA ARG A 427 -18.53 -8.35 10.82
C ARG A 427 -19.09 -8.47 9.41
N LEU A 428 -20.27 -7.89 9.15
CA LEU A 428 -20.83 -7.83 7.81
C LEU A 428 -19.93 -6.98 6.90
N LEU A 429 -19.48 -5.81 7.38
CA LEU A 429 -18.53 -4.97 6.66
C LEU A 429 -17.21 -5.70 6.39
N GLN A 430 -16.60 -6.32 7.41
CA GLN A 430 -15.36 -7.09 7.27
C GLN A 430 -15.50 -8.22 6.24
N ARG A 431 -16.60 -8.99 6.28
CA ARG A 431 -16.89 -10.03 5.28
C ARG A 431 -16.98 -9.47 3.87
N HIS A 432 -17.74 -8.39 3.67
CA HIS A 432 -17.86 -7.75 2.35
C HIS A 432 -16.53 -7.17 1.86
N LEU A 433 -15.70 -6.64 2.75
CA LEU A 433 -14.37 -6.13 2.41
C LEU A 433 -13.44 -7.26 1.95
N MET A 434 -13.33 -8.33 2.74
CA MET A 434 -12.50 -9.49 2.40
C MET A 434 -12.98 -10.19 1.12
N ARG A 435 -14.29 -10.26 0.88
CA ARG A 435 -14.84 -10.72 -0.41
C ARG A 435 -14.34 -9.90 -1.60
N ASN A 436 -13.98 -8.64 -1.37
CA ASN A 436 -13.50 -7.70 -2.39
C ASN A 436 -11.98 -7.48 -2.38
N GLY A 437 -11.22 -8.41 -1.79
CA GLY A 437 -9.74 -8.38 -1.81
C GLY A 437 -9.09 -7.50 -0.74
N GLN A 438 -9.87 -6.96 0.19
CA GLN A 438 -9.34 -6.18 1.30
C GLN A 438 -8.90 -7.11 2.43
N HIS A 439 -7.59 -7.27 2.55
CA HIS A 439 -7.00 -8.00 3.68
C HIS A 439 -7.17 -7.22 4.99
N ILE A 440 -7.63 -7.94 6.02
CA ILE A 440 -7.76 -7.44 7.39
C ILE A 440 -6.91 -8.37 8.27
N PRO A 441 -5.79 -7.89 8.85
CA PRO A 441 -4.88 -8.72 9.62
C PRO A 441 -5.57 -9.45 10.79
N GLY A 442 -5.35 -10.76 10.89
CA GLY A 442 -5.93 -11.60 11.93
C GLY A 442 -7.36 -12.08 11.67
N PHE A 443 -7.95 -11.74 10.52
CA PHE A 443 -9.28 -12.22 10.12
C PHE A 443 -9.19 -13.20 8.95
N HIS A 444 -10.07 -14.20 8.97
CA HIS A 444 -10.31 -15.12 7.87
C HIS A 444 -11.70 -14.84 7.30
N LEU A 445 -11.83 -14.95 5.98
CA LEU A 445 -13.14 -14.85 5.34
C LEU A 445 -13.96 -16.09 5.71
N ASP A 446 -14.92 -15.88 6.60
CA ASP A 446 -15.96 -16.87 6.89
C ASP A 446 -17.23 -16.55 6.10
N ASP A 447 -17.47 -17.37 5.09
CA ASP A 447 -18.53 -17.19 4.12
C ASP A 447 -19.28 -18.50 3.87
N SER A 448 -20.47 -18.62 4.46
CA SER A 448 -21.33 -19.78 4.30
C SER A 448 -21.94 -19.91 2.90
N GLN A 449 -21.90 -18.85 2.08
CA GLN A 449 -22.42 -18.85 0.71
C GLN A 449 -21.40 -19.36 -0.31
N ASP A 450 -20.13 -19.48 0.09
CA ASP A 450 -19.08 -20.01 -0.78
C ASP A 450 -19.17 -21.54 -0.89
N LEU A 451 -19.57 -22.01 -2.06
CA LEU A 451 -19.70 -23.43 -2.38
C LEU A 451 -18.33 -24.12 -2.45
N ALA A 452 -17.23 -23.41 -2.70
CA ALA A 452 -15.89 -24.02 -2.77
C ALA A 452 -15.46 -24.63 -1.42
N ARG A 453 -15.93 -24.07 -0.30
CA ARG A 453 -15.69 -24.60 1.05
C ARG A 453 -16.39 -25.94 1.33
N GLN A 454 -17.41 -26.25 0.54
CA GLN A 454 -18.20 -27.48 0.65
C GLN A 454 -17.68 -28.58 -0.30
N ALA A 455 -16.72 -28.25 -1.17
CA ALA A 455 -16.18 -29.17 -2.14
C ALA A 455 -15.09 -30.06 -1.51
N LYS A 456 -14.98 -31.29 -2.01
CA LYS A 456 -13.76 -32.08 -1.91
C LYS A 456 -12.72 -31.49 -2.85
N ILE A 457 -11.53 -31.21 -2.32
CA ILE A 457 -10.43 -30.56 -3.04
C ILE A 457 -9.37 -31.58 -3.42
N THR A 458 -8.93 -31.57 -4.68
CA THR A 458 -7.75 -32.31 -5.16
C THR A 458 -6.93 -31.44 -6.11
N ALA A 459 -5.65 -31.76 -6.27
CA ALA A 459 -4.79 -31.12 -7.26
C ALA A 459 -3.95 -32.18 -7.99
N SER A 460 -3.49 -31.89 -9.21
CA SER A 460 -2.61 -32.78 -9.98
C SER A 460 -1.26 -33.02 -9.30
N SER A 461 -0.76 -32.02 -8.60
CA SER A 461 0.49 -32.07 -7.85
C SER A 461 0.48 -31.09 -6.68
N GLN A 462 1.45 -31.20 -5.80
CA GLN A 462 1.72 -30.24 -4.73
C GLN A 462 3.24 -30.11 -4.59
N LEU A 463 3.73 -28.87 -4.51
CA LEU A 463 5.13 -28.61 -4.25
C LEU A 463 5.52 -29.10 -2.85
N ARG A 464 6.50 -30.02 -2.82
CA ARG A 464 7.26 -30.38 -1.62
C ARG A 464 8.61 -29.68 -1.72
N LEU A 465 8.76 -28.55 -1.02
CA LEU A 465 9.96 -27.73 -1.16
C LEU A 465 11.14 -28.41 -0.47
N MET A 466 11.91 -29.15 -1.27
CA MET A 466 13.16 -29.79 -0.85
C MET A 466 14.36 -28.97 -1.30
N THR A 467 14.43 -28.54 -2.55
CA THR A 467 15.62 -27.91 -3.13
C THR A 467 15.28 -26.65 -3.92
N LEU A 468 16.11 -25.62 -3.78
CA LEU A 468 16.27 -24.55 -4.77
C LEU A 468 17.64 -24.66 -5.43
N ALA A 469 17.65 -24.69 -6.76
CA ALA A 469 18.86 -24.98 -7.54
C ALA A 469 19.94 -23.89 -7.39
N PRO A 470 21.24 -24.25 -7.41
CA PRO A 470 22.36 -23.28 -7.39
C PRO A 470 22.64 -22.69 -8.77
N ASP A 471 21.59 -22.21 -9.44
CA ASP A 471 21.63 -21.66 -10.80
C ASP A 471 21.66 -20.12 -10.85
N GLY A 472 21.59 -19.46 -9.69
CA GLY A 472 21.64 -18.01 -9.56
C GLY A 472 23.03 -17.42 -9.26
N PRO A 473 23.11 -16.11 -8.99
CA PRO A 473 24.38 -15.43 -8.77
C PRO A 473 25.05 -15.83 -7.44
N LEU A 474 26.33 -15.49 -7.32
CA LEU A 474 27.04 -15.59 -6.06
C LEU A 474 26.81 -14.32 -5.23
N LEU A 475 26.36 -14.49 -3.98
CA LEU A 475 26.09 -13.39 -3.07
C LEU A 475 27.13 -13.35 -1.94
N SER A 476 27.94 -12.29 -1.90
CA SER A 476 28.94 -12.10 -0.84
C SER A 476 28.28 -11.69 0.49
N LEU A 477 28.68 -12.34 1.59
CA LEU A 477 28.19 -12.06 2.95
C LEU A 477 28.88 -10.84 3.60
N LYS A 478 28.93 -9.71 2.87
CA LYS A 478 29.40 -8.41 3.40
C LYS A 478 28.50 -7.85 4.51
N SER A 479 27.28 -8.35 4.58
CA SER A 479 26.30 -8.17 5.66
C SER A 479 25.77 -9.54 6.07
N SER A 480 25.08 -9.63 7.21
CA SER A 480 24.31 -10.83 7.55
C SER A 480 23.10 -10.97 6.63
N TRP A 481 22.74 -12.19 6.30
CA TRP A 481 21.58 -12.49 5.46
C TRP A 481 20.81 -13.68 6.01
N ALA A 482 19.53 -13.79 5.66
CA ALA A 482 18.72 -14.93 6.03
C ALA A 482 17.85 -15.40 4.88
N GLN A 483 17.70 -16.71 4.74
CA GLN A 483 16.60 -17.29 3.98
C GLN A 483 15.37 -17.35 4.89
N MET A 484 14.29 -16.68 4.49
CA MET A 484 13.03 -16.67 5.21
C MET A 484 12.17 -17.82 4.70
N LEU A 485 11.78 -18.74 5.58
CA LEU A 485 11.00 -19.93 5.24
C LEU A 485 9.73 -20.03 6.10
N PRO A 486 8.57 -20.38 5.51
CA PRO A 486 7.36 -20.66 6.27
C PRO A 486 7.49 -22.02 6.96
N LEU A 487 7.53 -22.03 8.29
CA LEU A 487 7.70 -23.23 9.09
C LEU A 487 6.37 -23.64 9.73
N ALA A 488 6.05 -24.93 9.63
CA ALA A 488 4.88 -25.52 10.27
C ALA A 488 5.15 -25.85 11.76
N VAL A 489 4.09 -26.24 12.48
CA VAL A 489 4.22 -26.80 13.84
C VAL A 489 5.06 -28.07 13.80
N GLY A 490 5.95 -28.24 14.77
CA GLY A 490 6.80 -29.42 14.89
C GLY A 490 8.28 -29.11 14.73
N ALA A 491 9.06 -30.12 14.32
CA ALA A 491 10.50 -29.99 14.19
C ALA A 491 10.87 -29.07 13.01
N VAL A 492 11.80 -28.14 13.25
CA VAL A 492 12.33 -27.28 12.20
C VAL A 492 13.20 -28.13 11.26
N PRO A 493 13.02 -28.06 9.92
CA PRO A 493 13.86 -28.79 8.99
C PRO A 493 15.29 -28.27 9.03
N GLN A 494 16.21 -29.14 8.67
CA GLN A 494 17.60 -28.76 8.48
C GLN A 494 17.75 -28.12 7.11
N ALA A 495 18.58 -27.08 7.00
CA ALA A 495 18.86 -26.42 5.74
C ALA A 495 20.34 -26.56 5.40
N THR A 496 20.64 -27.03 4.20
CA THR A 496 21.99 -27.11 3.67
C THR A 496 22.16 -26.06 2.58
N PHE A 497 23.10 -25.14 2.76
CA PHE A 497 23.44 -24.07 1.82
C PHE A 497 24.74 -24.41 1.07
N ILE A 498 24.93 -23.81 -0.09
CA ILE A 498 26.16 -23.94 -0.88
C ILE A 498 26.92 -22.61 -0.83
N VAL A 499 28.19 -22.64 -0.44
CA VAL A 499 29.02 -21.46 -0.27
C VAL A 499 30.38 -21.61 -0.98
N ASP A 500 30.92 -20.47 -1.41
CA ASP A 500 32.30 -20.32 -1.83
C ASP A 500 33.08 -19.59 -0.73
N VAL A 501 34.28 -20.06 -0.44
CA VAL A 501 35.12 -19.62 0.67
C VAL A 501 36.49 -19.21 0.14
N SER A 502 36.87 -17.96 0.33
CA SER A 502 38.13 -17.40 -0.19
C SER A 502 39.34 -17.74 0.70
N ALA A 503 39.13 -17.90 2.02
CA ALA A 503 40.16 -18.21 3.01
C ALA A 503 39.54 -18.99 4.19
N PRO A 504 40.30 -19.85 4.90
CA PRO A 504 39.79 -20.55 6.08
C PRO A 504 39.17 -19.58 7.09
N THR A 505 37.98 -19.92 7.57
CA THR A 505 37.18 -19.03 8.43
C THR A 505 36.11 -19.82 9.18
N THR A 506 35.50 -19.20 10.20
CA THR A 506 34.33 -19.76 10.90
C THR A 506 33.08 -18.98 10.48
N LEU A 507 32.08 -19.67 9.94
CA LEU A 507 30.77 -19.09 9.66
C LEU A 507 29.83 -19.32 10.85
N GLN A 508 29.18 -18.25 11.31
CA GLN A 508 28.11 -18.31 12.31
C GLN A 508 26.76 -18.45 11.61
N LEU A 509 25.99 -19.44 12.03
CA LEU A 509 24.63 -19.68 11.59
C LEU A 509 23.68 -19.46 12.76
N GLU A 510 22.55 -18.82 12.50
CA GLU A 510 21.50 -18.63 13.50
C GLU A 510 20.14 -19.02 12.92
N LEU A 511 19.30 -19.60 13.76
CA LEU A 511 17.86 -19.70 13.48
C LEU A 511 17.15 -18.65 14.33
N ARG A 512 16.49 -17.71 13.67
CA ARG A 512 15.68 -16.68 14.32
C ARG A 512 14.22 -16.79 13.92
N THR A 513 13.36 -16.16 14.70
CA THR A 513 11.92 -15.94 14.44
C THR A 513 11.51 -14.57 14.97
N SER A 514 10.28 -14.18 14.72
CA SER A 514 9.60 -13.05 15.34
C SER A 514 8.93 -13.38 16.68
N ASP A 515 8.82 -12.35 17.52
CA ASP A 515 8.04 -12.34 18.76
C ASP A 515 6.57 -12.77 18.58
N ARG A 516 5.92 -12.28 17.53
CA ARG A 516 4.57 -12.64 17.12
C ARG A 516 4.58 -13.37 15.78
N PRO A 517 3.78 -14.43 15.60
CA PRO A 517 3.79 -15.25 14.38
C PRO A 517 3.35 -14.49 13.11
N ASP A 518 2.66 -13.35 13.25
CA ASP A 518 2.24 -12.43 12.18
C ASP A 518 3.25 -11.30 11.90
N ASN A 519 4.34 -11.22 12.67
CA ASN A 519 5.47 -10.32 12.42
C ASN A 519 6.57 -11.03 11.62
N TYR A 520 7.44 -10.25 10.95
CA TYR A 520 8.60 -10.75 10.21
C TYR A 520 9.91 -10.06 10.62
N THR A 521 9.97 -9.59 11.86
CA THR A 521 11.19 -9.08 12.48
C THR A 521 11.93 -10.25 13.14
N PRO A 522 13.17 -10.59 12.76
CA PRO A 522 13.90 -11.73 13.34
C PRO A 522 14.59 -11.36 14.66
N ASP A 523 13.80 -11.03 15.68
CA ASP A 523 14.23 -10.56 17.00
C ASP A 523 14.34 -11.66 18.07
N VAL A 524 13.80 -12.85 17.82
CA VAL A 524 13.90 -14.01 18.72
C VAL A 524 14.92 -15.01 18.19
N LEU A 525 16.06 -15.15 18.88
CA LEU A 525 17.05 -16.18 18.61
C LEU A 525 16.59 -17.54 19.16
N LEU A 526 16.44 -18.54 18.28
CA LEU A 526 16.03 -19.89 18.66
C LEU A 526 17.24 -20.81 18.88
N ALA A 527 18.24 -20.73 18.00
CA ALA A 527 19.46 -21.52 18.09
C ALA A 527 20.61 -20.89 17.28
N LYS A 528 21.84 -21.31 17.58
CA LYS A 528 23.06 -20.90 16.86
C LYS A 528 24.00 -22.08 16.66
N GLN A 529 24.81 -22.01 15.60
CA GLN A 529 25.78 -23.05 15.23
C GLN A 529 27.00 -22.38 14.57
N SER A 530 28.21 -22.79 14.96
CA SER A 530 29.46 -22.40 14.30
C SER A 530 29.90 -23.49 13.34
N VAL A 531 30.36 -23.12 12.15
CA VAL A 531 30.89 -24.07 11.15
C VAL A 531 32.28 -23.60 10.69
N GLU A 532 33.29 -24.45 10.88
CA GLU A 532 34.64 -24.23 10.36
C GLU A 532 34.66 -24.52 8.86
N LEU A 533 35.16 -23.56 8.07
CA LEU A 533 35.19 -23.61 6.62
C LEU A 533 36.62 -23.52 6.10
N GLN A 534 36.85 -24.13 4.94
CA GLN A 534 38.15 -24.17 4.28
C GLN A 534 38.04 -23.51 2.92
N ALA A 535 39.12 -22.87 2.46
CA ALA A 535 39.15 -22.21 1.15
C ALA A 535 38.82 -23.21 0.04
N SER A 536 37.65 -23.05 -0.57
CA SER A 536 37.11 -23.96 -1.59
C SER A 536 35.86 -23.34 -2.23
N GLN A 537 35.47 -23.88 -3.38
CA GLN A 537 34.21 -23.52 -4.04
C GLN A 537 33.17 -24.62 -3.82
N ASN A 538 31.90 -24.24 -3.80
CA ASN A 538 30.75 -25.13 -3.64
C ASN A 538 30.80 -26.01 -2.36
N GLN A 539 31.37 -25.48 -1.28
CA GLN A 539 31.34 -26.13 0.02
C GLN A 539 29.90 -26.13 0.58
N THR A 540 29.47 -27.24 1.16
CA THR A 540 28.13 -27.35 1.77
C THR A 540 28.19 -26.96 3.24
N VAL A 541 27.19 -26.17 3.67
CA VAL A 541 27.05 -25.71 5.05
C VAL A 541 25.69 -26.15 5.57
N ARG A 542 25.68 -27.05 6.54
CA ARG A 542 24.46 -27.60 7.15
C ARG A 542 24.08 -26.83 8.41
N ALA A 543 22.95 -26.14 8.36
CA ALA A 543 22.25 -25.54 9.49
C ALA A 543 21.26 -26.54 10.07
N ALA A 544 21.63 -27.21 11.16
CA ALA A 544 20.82 -28.24 11.80
C ALA A 544 20.55 -27.89 13.27
N PHE A 545 19.34 -27.41 13.53
CA PHE A 545 18.93 -26.95 14.86
C PHE A 545 17.93 -27.92 15.48
N ALA A 546 18.17 -28.33 16.72
CA ALA A 546 17.23 -29.15 17.50
C ALA A 546 16.10 -28.28 18.09
N VAL A 547 15.34 -27.62 17.22
CA VAL A 547 14.26 -26.68 17.57
C VAL A 547 12.92 -27.23 17.12
N ARG A 548 11.89 -27.02 17.95
CA ARG A 548 10.50 -27.31 17.62
C ARG A 548 9.65 -26.06 17.80
N LEU A 549 8.73 -25.85 16.86
CA LEU A 549 7.76 -24.77 16.89
C LEU A 549 6.40 -25.29 17.38
N ASP A 550 5.70 -24.43 18.10
CA ASP A 550 4.37 -24.65 18.67
C ASP A 550 3.22 -24.13 17.79
N GLN A 551 3.51 -23.17 16.92
CA GLN A 551 2.57 -22.59 15.95
C GLN A 551 3.29 -22.24 14.64
N PRO A 552 2.56 -22.22 13.50
CA PRO A 552 3.13 -21.83 12.22
C PRO A 552 3.65 -20.39 12.25
N ARG A 553 4.84 -20.16 11.69
CA ARG A 553 5.47 -18.84 11.59
C ARG A 553 6.64 -18.87 10.60
N TYR A 554 7.15 -17.71 10.26
CA TYR A 554 8.37 -17.61 9.47
C TYR A 554 9.63 -17.80 10.32
N GLY A 555 10.49 -18.73 9.88
CA GLY A 555 11.83 -18.92 10.41
C GLY A 555 12.87 -18.28 9.50
N PHE A 556 13.92 -17.74 10.10
CA PHE A 556 15.02 -17.06 9.44
C PHE A 556 16.28 -17.88 9.64
N PHE A 557 16.74 -18.53 8.58
CA PHE A 557 18.02 -19.23 8.57
C PHE A 557 19.10 -18.22 8.22
N CYS A 558 19.69 -17.62 9.25
CA CYS A 558 20.66 -16.55 9.14
C CYS A 558 22.07 -17.10 8.90
N LEU A 559 22.72 -16.62 7.83
CA LEU A 559 24.15 -16.72 7.58
C LEU A 559 24.75 -15.37 7.96
N MET A 560 25.49 -15.33 9.07
CA MET A 560 25.99 -14.07 9.63
C MET A 560 27.15 -13.53 8.79
N LYS A 561 27.35 -12.20 8.85
CA LYS A 561 28.39 -11.49 8.09
C LYS A 561 29.74 -12.22 8.18
N ASN A 562 30.29 -12.56 7.02
CA ASN A 562 31.64 -13.09 6.87
C ASN A 562 32.16 -12.76 5.47
N GLU A 563 33.12 -11.84 5.38
CA GLU A 563 33.60 -11.31 4.09
C GLU A 563 34.35 -12.33 3.24
N GLN A 564 34.76 -13.46 3.84
CA GLN A 564 35.41 -14.57 3.13
C GLN A 564 34.44 -15.59 2.56
N VAL A 565 33.14 -15.43 2.82
CA VAL A 565 32.10 -16.37 2.40
C VAL A 565 31.15 -15.68 1.43
N SER A 566 30.81 -16.40 0.36
CA SER A 566 29.71 -16.03 -0.52
C SER A 566 28.75 -17.21 -0.68
N VAL A 567 27.45 -16.96 -0.60
CA VAL A 567 26.41 -18.00 -0.75
C VAL A 567 25.92 -18.06 -2.18
N ARG A 568 25.72 -19.26 -2.72
CA ARG A 568 25.11 -19.48 -4.03
C ARG A 568 23.61 -19.22 -3.95
N CYS A 569 23.07 -18.45 -4.88
CA CYS A 569 21.65 -18.15 -4.99
C CYS A 569 20.96 -19.02 -6.04
N SER A 570 19.64 -18.90 -6.11
CA SER A 570 18.80 -19.54 -7.13
C SER A 570 18.10 -18.50 -8.00
N GLU A 571 17.87 -18.85 -9.28
CA GLU A 571 16.94 -18.14 -10.15
C GLU A 571 15.47 -18.48 -9.85
N GLN A 572 15.23 -19.58 -9.14
CA GLN A 572 13.90 -20.01 -8.75
C GLN A 572 13.26 -19.10 -7.70
N ARG A 573 11.98 -18.76 -7.92
CA ARG A 573 11.17 -17.95 -7.00
C ARG A 573 9.90 -18.70 -6.62
N LEU A 574 9.45 -18.46 -5.40
CA LEU A 574 8.28 -19.10 -4.81
C LEU A 574 7.46 -18.07 -4.03
N THR A 575 6.14 -18.14 -4.18
CA THR A 575 5.20 -17.39 -3.33
C THR A 575 5.49 -17.66 -1.86
N GLY A 576 5.54 -16.61 -1.05
CA GLY A 576 5.76 -16.73 0.38
C GLY A 576 7.19 -17.11 0.79
N VAL A 577 8.19 -17.06 -0.11
CA VAL A 577 9.59 -17.39 0.19
C VAL A 577 10.52 -16.32 -0.40
N LEU A 578 11.38 -15.74 0.43
CA LEU A 578 12.36 -14.73 0.02
C LEU A 578 13.59 -14.73 0.95
N SER A 579 14.68 -14.11 0.51
CA SER A 579 15.83 -13.82 1.36
C SER A 579 15.82 -12.35 1.82
N VAL A 580 16.41 -12.09 2.99
CA VAL A 580 16.54 -10.75 3.58
C VAL A 580 17.97 -10.50 4.04
N ALA A 581 18.42 -9.26 3.94
CA ALA A 581 19.72 -8.80 4.44
C ALA A 581 19.53 -7.92 5.66
N GLN A 582 20.34 -8.11 6.70
CA GLN A 582 20.43 -7.15 7.80
C GLN A 582 21.00 -5.83 7.25
N ARG A 583 20.26 -4.73 7.45
CA ARG A 583 20.61 -3.41 6.90
C ARG A 583 21.14 -2.47 7.97
N HIS A 584 20.34 -2.28 9.01
CA HIS A 584 20.64 -1.37 10.10
C HIS A 584 19.76 -1.74 11.31
N THR A 585 20.01 -1.09 12.44
CA THR A 585 19.25 -1.30 13.67
C THR A 585 18.59 0.01 14.07
N GLN A 586 17.28 0.00 14.26
CA GLN A 586 16.59 1.09 14.92
C GLN A 586 16.87 1.02 16.41
N LYS A 587 17.40 2.10 17.00
CA LYS A 587 17.64 2.18 18.44
C LYS A 587 17.31 3.59 18.96
N PRO A 588 16.19 3.77 19.66
CA PRO A 588 15.85 5.03 20.30
C PRO A 588 16.91 5.45 21.31
N ALA A 589 17.29 6.73 21.30
CA ALA A 589 18.23 7.30 22.27
C ALA A 589 17.57 7.54 23.65
N ALA A 590 16.25 7.66 23.67
CA ALA A 590 15.43 7.83 24.85
C ALA A 590 14.16 6.96 24.73
N ASP A 591 13.42 6.82 25.83
CA ASP A 591 12.13 6.14 25.82
C ASP A 591 11.06 7.03 25.17
N ILE A 592 10.99 6.94 23.84
CA ILE A 592 9.94 7.56 23.02
C ILE A 592 8.79 6.58 22.76
N GLY A 593 8.71 5.46 23.50
CA GLY A 593 7.65 4.46 23.31
C GLY A 593 7.74 3.67 22.02
N VAL A 594 8.94 3.47 21.46
CA VAL A 594 9.20 2.55 20.33
C VAL A 594 10.36 1.62 20.69
N GLU A 595 10.45 0.47 20.04
CA GLU A 595 11.37 -0.59 20.45
C GLU A 595 12.64 -0.64 19.58
N THR A 596 13.69 -1.26 20.14
CA THR A 596 14.94 -1.52 19.42
C THR A 596 14.83 -2.84 18.67
N PHE A 597 15.07 -2.82 17.36
CA PHE A 597 15.13 -4.03 16.54
C PHE A 597 15.94 -3.82 15.26
N GLU A 598 16.33 -4.92 14.63
CA GLU A 598 17.10 -4.93 13.39
C GLU A 598 16.16 -4.92 12.18
N PHE A 599 16.52 -4.16 11.14
CA PHE A 599 15.87 -4.24 9.85
C PHE A 599 16.54 -5.28 8.97
N TRP A 600 15.74 -6.25 8.54
CA TRP A 600 16.08 -7.33 7.63
C TRP A 600 15.22 -7.22 6.38
N CYS A 601 15.81 -6.64 5.33
CA CYS A 601 15.08 -6.21 4.15
C CYS A 601 15.52 -7.00 2.91
N PRO A 602 14.61 -7.32 1.97
CA PRO A 602 14.97 -8.02 0.75
C PRO A 602 15.81 -7.11 -0.15
N GLN A 603 16.44 -7.71 -1.15
CA GLN A 603 16.88 -6.95 -2.31
C GLN A 603 15.77 -6.88 -3.35
N ARG A 604 15.66 -5.73 -4.03
CA ARG A 604 14.73 -5.55 -5.13
C ARG A 604 15.16 -6.35 -6.34
N ARG A 605 14.19 -6.83 -7.11
CA ARG A 605 14.46 -7.43 -8.42
C ARG A 605 15.10 -6.41 -9.37
N PRO A 606 15.98 -6.84 -10.28
CA PRO A 606 16.37 -8.23 -10.53
C PRO A 606 17.35 -8.83 -9.51
N ASN A 607 18.00 -8.01 -8.67
CA ASN A 607 19.06 -8.45 -7.75
C ASN A 607 18.59 -9.28 -6.54
N GLY A 608 17.30 -9.25 -6.21
CA GLY A 608 16.76 -10.07 -5.12
C GLY A 608 16.64 -11.54 -5.51
N HIS A 609 17.41 -12.42 -4.87
CA HIS A 609 17.38 -13.87 -5.10
C HIS A 609 17.20 -14.65 -3.80
N ASN A 610 16.61 -15.86 -3.89
CA ASN A 610 16.67 -16.82 -2.80
C ASN A 610 18.06 -17.46 -2.72
N PHE A 611 18.43 -18.00 -1.57
CA PHE A 611 19.58 -18.89 -1.49
C PHE A 611 19.28 -20.19 -2.22
N ALA A 612 20.31 -20.78 -2.80
CA ALA A 612 20.27 -22.18 -3.17
C ALA A 612 20.42 -23.02 -1.91
N PHE A 613 19.48 -23.93 -1.68
CA PHE A 613 19.46 -24.74 -0.47
C PHE A 613 18.84 -26.12 -0.72
N THR A 614 19.07 -27.04 0.22
CA THR A 614 18.34 -28.29 0.36
C THR A 614 17.78 -28.41 1.78
N LEU A 615 16.52 -28.84 1.92
CA LEU A 615 15.80 -29.01 3.19
C LEU A 615 15.56 -30.48 3.51
N GLU A 616 15.78 -30.84 4.77
CA GLU A 616 15.52 -32.18 5.29
C GLU A 616 14.79 -32.12 6.66
N PRO A 617 13.52 -32.58 6.76
CA PRO A 617 12.66 -33.02 5.66
C PRO A 617 12.21 -31.85 4.74
N PRO A 618 11.63 -32.13 3.55
CA PRO A 618 11.03 -31.10 2.70
C PRO A 618 9.90 -30.35 3.40
N LEU A 619 9.69 -29.08 3.02
CA LEU A 619 8.54 -28.29 3.49
C LEU A 619 7.28 -28.62 2.68
N GLU A 620 6.21 -28.98 3.38
CA GLU A 620 4.91 -29.37 2.80
C GLU A 620 3.81 -28.36 3.14
N VAL A 621 4.10 -27.07 2.92
CA VAL A 621 3.21 -25.95 3.31
C VAL A 621 2.31 -25.44 2.17
N PHE A 622 2.43 -26.01 0.97
CA PHE A 622 1.76 -25.55 -0.27
C PHE A 622 0.53 -26.39 -0.65
N ALA A 623 -0.20 -26.87 0.36
CA ALA A 623 -1.29 -27.82 0.16
C ALA A 623 -2.51 -27.21 -0.56
N PRO A 624 -3.29 -28.01 -1.32
CA PRO A 624 -4.54 -27.58 -1.94
C PRO A 624 -5.56 -26.97 -0.96
N ALA A 625 -5.55 -27.42 0.30
CA ALA A 625 -6.43 -26.91 1.35
C ALA A 625 -6.21 -25.42 1.68
N ASN A 626 -5.09 -24.82 1.27
CA ASN A 626 -4.84 -23.39 1.46
C ASN A 626 -5.80 -22.50 0.65
N VAL A 627 -6.39 -23.02 -0.43
CA VAL A 627 -7.14 -22.23 -1.42
C VAL A 627 -8.57 -21.89 -0.97
N THR A 628 -9.09 -22.51 0.08
CA THR A 628 -10.46 -22.29 0.58
C THR A 628 -10.52 -21.92 2.07
N ASN A 629 -9.38 -21.59 2.67
CA ASN A 629 -9.25 -21.31 4.11
C ASN A 629 -9.63 -19.86 4.51
N GLY A 630 -10.00 -19.03 3.53
CA GLY A 630 -10.44 -17.63 3.73
C GLY A 630 -9.31 -16.60 3.81
N LEU A 631 -8.08 -16.96 3.46
CA LEU A 631 -6.96 -16.03 3.27
C LEU A 631 -6.63 -15.89 1.77
N GLN A 632 -6.03 -14.76 1.39
CA GLN A 632 -5.80 -14.39 -0.02
C GLN A 632 -4.35 -13.95 -0.30
N ARG A 633 -3.43 -14.23 0.63
CA ARG A 633 -2.02 -13.81 0.57
C ARG A 633 -1.19 -14.53 1.63
N PRO A 634 0.16 -14.49 1.53
CA PRO A 634 1.01 -15.00 2.60
C PRO A 634 0.77 -14.24 3.91
N THR A 635 0.78 -14.97 5.03
CA THR A 635 0.61 -14.46 6.39
C THR A 635 1.65 -15.12 7.31
N SER A 636 1.27 -16.02 8.22
CA SER A 636 2.22 -16.88 8.96
C SER A 636 2.69 -18.09 8.15
N GLY A 637 2.12 -18.30 6.96
CA GLY A 637 2.55 -19.25 5.94
C GLY A 637 2.28 -18.69 4.53
N PRO A 638 2.58 -19.45 3.46
CA PRO A 638 2.53 -18.94 2.10
C PRO A 638 1.10 -18.71 1.59
N ASN A 639 0.10 -19.39 2.19
CA ASN A 639 -1.29 -19.37 1.79
C ASN A 639 -1.51 -19.52 0.28
N ALA A 640 -0.95 -20.58 -0.29
CA ALA A 640 -1.16 -20.92 -1.67
C ALA A 640 -1.13 -22.43 -1.83
N TRP A 641 -1.92 -22.95 -2.76
CA TRP A 641 -1.54 -24.16 -3.46
C TRP A 641 -0.46 -23.78 -4.47
N VAL A 642 0.63 -24.55 -4.50
CA VAL A 642 1.70 -24.40 -5.47
C VAL A 642 1.94 -25.74 -6.13
N ALA A 643 1.94 -25.76 -7.46
CA ALA A 643 2.17 -26.96 -8.24
C ALA A 643 3.63 -27.42 -8.14
N ASP A 644 3.86 -28.72 -8.32
CA ASP A 644 5.23 -29.22 -8.45
C ASP A 644 5.90 -28.69 -9.72
N TRP A 645 7.21 -28.44 -9.68
CA TRP A 645 7.97 -27.94 -10.82
C TRP A 645 7.89 -28.83 -12.06
N SER A 646 7.70 -30.14 -11.86
CA SER A 646 7.60 -31.13 -12.95
C SER A 646 6.20 -31.24 -13.54
N ASP A 647 5.20 -30.59 -12.95
CA ASP A 647 3.82 -30.63 -13.44
C ASP A 647 3.65 -29.70 -14.64
N ALA A 648 3.59 -30.30 -15.84
CA ALA A 648 3.44 -29.58 -17.09
C ALA A 648 2.03 -29.02 -17.31
N GLN A 649 1.02 -29.51 -16.60
CA GLN A 649 -0.37 -29.04 -16.69
C GLN A 649 -1.03 -28.97 -15.30
N PRO A 650 -0.58 -28.04 -14.43
CA PRO A 650 -1.13 -27.90 -13.10
C PRO A 650 -2.63 -27.74 -13.11
N SER A 651 -3.32 -28.58 -12.33
CA SER A 651 -4.77 -28.50 -12.19
C SER A 651 -5.22 -28.58 -10.74
N PHE A 652 -6.27 -27.81 -10.44
CA PHE A 652 -6.93 -27.76 -9.13
C PHE A 652 -8.41 -28.07 -9.33
N THR A 653 -8.95 -28.97 -8.51
CA THR A 653 -10.30 -29.52 -8.69
C THR A 653 -11.13 -29.30 -7.43
N LEU A 654 -12.33 -28.75 -7.64
CA LEU A 654 -13.42 -28.74 -6.68
C LEU A 654 -14.44 -29.79 -7.12
N GLN A 655 -14.80 -30.72 -6.24
CA GLN A 655 -15.80 -31.76 -6.50
C GLN A 655 -16.88 -31.74 -5.42
N TRP A 656 -18.15 -31.78 -5.82
CA TRP A 656 -19.30 -31.86 -4.92
C TRP A 656 -20.03 -33.19 -5.11
N ASP A 657 -20.62 -33.72 -4.03
CA ASP A 657 -21.41 -34.96 -4.09
C ASP A 657 -22.70 -34.79 -4.91
N THR A 658 -23.21 -33.56 -5.01
CA THR A 658 -24.37 -33.20 -5.81
C THR A 658 -24.03 -32.04 -6.74
N PRO A 659 -24.55 -32.02 -7.97
CA PRO A 659 -24.35 -30.89 -8.87
C PRO A 659 -24.75 -29.56 -8.24
N GLN A 660 -23.86 -28.59 -8.29
CA GLN A 660 -24.10 -27.23 -7.85
C GLN A 660 -24.47 -26.35 -9.04
N SER A 661 -25.28 -25.31 -8.79
CA SER A 661 -25.51 -24.24 -9.75
C SER A 661 -24.59 -23.07 -9.40
N ILE A 662 -23.63 -22.76 -10.27
CA ILE A 662 -22.59 -21.76 -10.04
C ILE A 662 -22.79 -20.61 -11.03
N ALA A 663 -23.15 -19.43 -10.54
CA ALA A 663 -23.29 -18.21 -11.35
C ALA A 663 -22.03 -17.34 -11.34
N ARG A 664 -21.21 -17.47 -10.29
CA ARG A 664 -19.99 -16.69 -10.14
C ARG A 664 -18.85 -17.52 -9.58
N LEU A 665 -17.68 -17.37 -10.20
CA LEU A 665 -16.40 -17.95 -9.77
C LEU A 665 -15.39 -16.83 -9.55
N GLU A 666 -14.73 -16.82 -8.40
CA GLU A 666 -13.68 -15.85 -8.08
C GLU A 666 -12.35 -16.59 -7.86
N LEU A 667 -11.30 -16.14 -8.55
CA LEU A 667 -9.95 -16.69 -8.46
C LEU A 667 -8.99 -15.60 -7.94
N CYS A 668 -8.11 -15.97 -7.00
CA CYS A 668 -7.06 -15.10 -6.50
C CYS A 668 -5.66 -15.67 -6.79
N PHE A 669 -4.81 -14.87 -7.42
CA PHE A 669 -3.43 -15.16 -7.77
C PHE A 669 -2.46 -14.22 -7.03
N ASP A 670 -1.18 -14.60 -6.99
CA ASP A 670 -0.14 -13.81 -6.34
C ASP A 670 0.40 -12.72 -7.29
N THR A 671 0.20 -11.45 -6.95
CA THR A 671 0.86 -10.31 -7.61
C THR A 671 1.96 -9.72 -6.74
N ASP A 672 2.61 -10.55 -5.92
CA ASP A 672 3.70 -10.16 -5.03
C ASP A 672 3.30 -9.04 -4.07
N TYR A 673 2.57 -9.39 -3.01
CA TYR A 673 2.20 -8.44 -1.96
C TYR A 673 3.40 -7.88 -1.18
N ASP A 674 4.63 -8.33 -1.44
CA ASP A 674 5.87 -7.75 -0.88
C ASP A 674 6.43 -6.62 -1.75
N HIS A 675 6.20 -6.67 -3.07
CA HIS A 675 6.67 -5.64 -3.99
C HIS A 675 5.86 -4.34 -3.82
N PRO A 676 6.48 -3.18 -3.55
CA PRO A 676 5.78 -1.93 -3.21
C PRO A 676 5.04 -1.26 -4.37
N MET A 677 5.38 -1.56 -5.63
CA MET A 677 4.76 -0.99 -6.83
C MET A 677 4.69 0.55 -6.82
N GLU A 678 5.84 1.22 -6.66
CA GLU A 678 5.90 2.68 -6.75
C GLU A 678 5.18 3.21 -8.00
N SER A 679 4.26 4.17 -7.78
CA SER A 679 3.41 4.69 -8.87
C SER A 679 4.16 5.58 -9.85
N VAL A 680 5.23 6.23 -9.40
CA VAL A 680 6.02 7.20 -10.16
C VAL A 680 7.51 7.12 -9.79
N LEU A 681 8.36 7.71 -10.63
CA LEU A 681 9.81 7.90 -10.46
C LEU A 681 10.66 6.63 -10.48
N MET A 682 10.26 5.59 -9.75
CA MET A 682 10.93 4.29 -9.75
C MET A 682 10.22 3.36 -10.72
N GLY A 683 10.96 2.88 -11.72
CA GLY A 683 10.46 1.87 -12.65
C GLY A 683 10.54 0.45 -12.10
N HIS A 684 9.86 -0.48 -12.78
CA HIS A 684 9.79 -1.89 -12.40
C HIS A 684 10.48 -2.78 -13.45
N PRO A 685 11.20 -3.85 -13.04
CA PRO A 685 11.81 -4.77 -14.01
C PRO A 685 10.74 -5.55 -14.80
N GLU A 686 9.64 -5.92 -14.14
CA GLU A 686 8.54 -6.65 -14.75
C GLU A 686 7.30 -5.78 -14.96
N ALA A 687 6.59 -5.98 -16.08
CA ALA A 687 5.26 -5.41 -16.29
C ALA A 687 4.14 -6.28 -15.69
N VAL A 688 4.37 -7.60 -15.63
CA VAL A 688 3.48 -8.57 -14.98
C VAL A 688 4.27 -9.26 -13.88
N MET A 689 3.70 -9.34 -12.67
CA MET A 689 4.41 -9.92 -11.54
C MET A 689 4.74 -11.40 -11.78
N PRO A 690 5.97 -11.87 -11.48
CA PRO A 690 6.40 -13.23 -11.81
C PRO A 690 5.49 -14.36 -11.28
N PHE A 691 4.85 -14.13 -10.14
CA PHE A 691 3.98 -15.11 -9.48
C PHE A 691 2.54 -15.13 -10.03
N CYS A 692 2.17 -14.15 -10.86
CA CYS A 692 0.82 -14.03 -11.38
C CYS A 692 0.61 -15.05 -12.51
N VAL A 693 -0.38 -15.93 -12.34
CA VAL A 693 -0.79 -16.85 -13.40
C VAL A 693 -1.44 -16.06 -14.52
N GLN A 694 -0.86 -16.13 -15.72
CA GLN A 694 -1.32 -15.35 -16.88
C GLN A 694 -2.40 -16.08 -17.69
N ARG A 695 -2.33 -17.42 -17.71
CA ARG A 695 -3.21 -18.27 -18.52
C ARG A 695 -3.86 -19.35 -17.69
N TYR A 696 -5.18 -19.43 -17.76
CA TYR A 696 -5.93 -20.50 -17.13
C TYR A 696 -7.23 -20.82 -17.87
N GLN A 697 -7.74 -22.03 -17.64
CA GLN A 697 -9.05 -22.48 -18.09
C GLN A 697 -9.85 -23.07 -16.93
N VAL A 698 -11.16 -22.95 -17.02
CA VAL A 698 -12.14 -23.52 -16.10
C VAL A 698 -12.97 -24.53 -16.86
N LEU A 699 -13.00 -25.77 -16.39
CA LEU A 699 -13.74 -26.87 -17.00
C LEU A 699 -14.83 -27.39 -16.06
N ASP A 700 -15.96 -27.81 -16.64
CA ASP A 700 -17.04 -28.51 -15.94
C ASP A 700 -16.75 -30.03 -15.79
N ASP A 701 -17.67 -30.77 -15.17
CA ASP A 701 -17.59 -32.23 -14.97
C ASP A 701 -17.64 -33.05 -16.28
N ALA A 702 -18.05 -32.43 -17.38
CA ALA A 702 -18.00 -33.02 -18.72
C ALA A 702 -16.73 -32.64 -19.50
N GLY A 703 -15.79 -31.93 -18.87
CA GLY A 703 -14.55 -31.48 -19.49
C GLY A 703 -14.72 -30.34 -20.50
N ARG A 704 -15.85 -29.62 -20.48
CA ARG A 704 -16.09 -28.47 -21.37
C ARG A 704 -15.50 -27.23 -20.73
N ILE A 705 -14.85 -26.38 -21.53
CA ILE A 705 -14.34 -25.09 -21.07
C ILE A 705 -15.53 -24.15 -20.86
N VAL A 706 -15.78 -23.76 -19.62
CA VAL A 706 -16.83 -22.81 -19.23
C VAL A 706 -16.30 -21.38 -19.06
N ALA A 707 -15.00 -21.21 -18.84
CA ALA A 707 -14.32 -19.92 -18.86
C ALA A 707 -12.82 -20.09 -19.15
N GLN A 708 -12.19 -19.06 -19.72
CA GLN A 708 -10.74 -19.02 -19.94
C GLN A 708 -10.20 -17.60 -19.93
N ARG A 709 -8.90 -17.46 -19.64
CA ARG A 709 -8.18 -16.20 -19.65
C ARG A 709 -6.77 -16.42 -20.20
N GLU A 710 -6.33 -15.54 -21.09
CA GLU A 710 -5.04 -15.67 -21.80
C GLU A 710 -3.98 -14.62 -21.39
N ASN A 711 -4.40 -13.50 -20.82
CA ASN A 711 -3.53 -12.36 -20.50
C ASN A 711 -3.90 -11.77 -19.13
N ASN A 712 -3.86 -12.60 -18.08
CA ASN A 712 -4.09 -12.11 -16.73
C ASN A 712 -2.85 -11.46 -16.13
N HIS A 713 -2.99 -10.23 -15.64
CA HIS A 713 -2.00 -9.56 -14.80
C HIS A 713 -2.58 -9.14 -13.44
N GLN A 714 -3.87 -9.35 -13.22
CA GLN A 714 -4.57 -8.91 -12.02
C GLN A 714 -4.61 -10.03 -10.96
N PRO A 715 -4.55 -9.69 -9.66
CA PRO A 715 -4.58 -10.68 -8.59
C PRO A 715 -5.95 -11.35 -8.52
N ARG A 716 -7.04 -10.60 -8.74
CA ARG A 716 -8.41 -11.11 -8.65
C ARG A 716 -9.06 -11.21 -10.02
N ASN A 717 -9.62 -12.37 -10.31
CA ASN A 717 -10.40 -12.64 -11.51
C ASN A 717 -11.80 -13.07 -11.09
N THR A 718 -12.79 -12.21 -11.33
CA THR A 718 -14.21 -12.54 -11.15
C THR A 718 -14.79 -12.95 -12.49
N ILE A 719 -15.34 -14.16 -12.54
CA ILE A 719 -16.02 -14.73 -13.70
C ILE A 719 -17.50 -14.80 -13.35
N ILE A 720 -18.32 -14.06 -14.08
CA ILE A 720 -19.78 -14.12 -13.98
C ILE A 720 -20.24 -14.91 -15.19
N PHE A 721 -20.95 -16.01 -14.97
CA PHE A 721 -21.49 -16.83 -16.04
C PHE A 721 -22.82 -16.26 -16.51
N ASP A 722 -22.98 -16.05 -17.83
CA ASP A 722 -24.23 -15.57 -18.43
C ASP A 722 -25.42 -16.49 -18.09
N THR A 723 -25.15 -17.79 -17.95
CA THR A 723 -26.08 -18.79 -17.45
C THR A 723 -25.35 -19.61 -16.38
N PRO A 724 -25.95 -19.82 -15.18
CA PRO A 724 -25.32 -20.59 -14.13
C PRO A 724 -24.88 -21.98 -14.63
N VAL A 725 -23.61 -22.31 -14.40
CA VAL A 725 -23.05 -23.62 -14.74
C VAL A 725 -23.56 -24.63 -13.72
N THR A 726 -24.31 -25.63 -14.18
CA THR A 726 -24.74 -26.75 -13.33
C THR A 726 -23.76 -27.89 -13.48
N THR A 727 -22.97 -28.16 -12.45
CA THR A 727 -21.86 -29.13 -12.50
C THR A 727 -21.59 -29.75 -11.13
N SER A 728 -21.16 -31.01 -11.10
CA SER A 728 -20.62 -31.68 -9.92
C SER A 728 -19.12 -31.44 -9.70
N GLN A 729 -18.46 -30.78 -10.66
CA GLN A 729 -17.01 -30.54 -10.65
C GLN A 729 -16.63 -29.23 -11.34
N ILE A 730 -15.63 -28.55 -10.78
CA ILE A 730 -14.89 -27.48 -11.47
C ILE A 730 -13.41 -27.86 -11.47
N VAL A 731 -12.80 -27.87 -12.65
CA VAL A 731 -11.35 -28.08 -12.82
C VAL A 731 -10.71 -26.80 -13.34
N LEU A 732 -9.78 -26.24 -12.57
CA LEU A 732 -8.95 -25.10 -12.96
C LEU A 732 -7.64 -25.63 -13.53
N GLN A 733 -7.36 -25.40 -14.81
CA GLN A 733 -6.07 -25.71 -15.43
C GLN A 733 -5.24 -24.44 -15.54
N LEU A 734 -4.09 -24.39 -14.87
CA LEU A 734 -3.15 -23.26 -14.92
C LEU A 734 -2.09 -23.58 -15.97
N ARG A 735 -2.02 -22.78 -17.05
CA ARG A 735 -1.25 -23.13 -18.26
C ARG A 735 0.08 -22.42 -18.41
N GLN A 736 0.26 -21.25 -17.80
CA GLN A 736 1.50 -20.50 -17.91
C GLN A 736 1.77 -19.66 -16.66
N SER A 737 2.92 -19.92 -16.06
CA SER A 737 3.62 -19.05 -15.11
C SER A 737 4.97 -18.61 -15.72
N TYR A 738 5.71 -17.74 -15.04
CA TYR A 738 7.09 -17.41 -15.42
C TYR A 738 8.00 -18.65 -15.32
N THR A 739 9.00 -18.80 -16.21
CA THR A 739 9.84 -20.02 -16.34
C THR A 739 10.43 -20.54 -15.03
N HIS A 740 10.85 -19.66 -14.12
CA HIS A 740 11.47 -20.02 -12.84
C HIS A 740 10.51 -19.86 -11.65
N VAL A 741 9.20 -19.88 -11.90
CA VAL A 741 8.15 -19.74 -10.89
C VAL A 741 7.05 -20.77 -11.16
N PRO A 742 6.71 -21.65 -10.22
CA PRO A 742 5.64 -22.63 -10.42
C PRO A 742 4.28 -21.94 -10.37
N ALA A 743 3.26 -22.56 -10.97
CA ALA A 743 1.90 -22.06 -10.89
C ALA A 743 1.39 -22.11 -9.45
N ALA A 744 0.73 -21.03 -9.02
CA ALA A 744 0.20 -20.88 -7.67
C ALA A 744 -1.23 -20.32 -7.69
N LEU A 745 -2.03 -20.74 -6.72
CA LEU A 745 -3.40 -20.28 -6.51
C LEU A 745 -3.59 -19.97 -5.02
N MET A 746 -4.05 -18.76 -4.71
CA MET A 746 -4.22 -18.31 -3.33
C MET A 746 -5.64 -18.54 -2.82
N GLU A 747 -6.64 -18.37 -3.68
CA GLU A 747 -8.05 -18.53 -3.29
C GLU A 747 -8.92 -18.92 -4.49
N VAL A 748 -9.95 -19.73 -4.23
CA VAL A 748 -11.07 -19.97 -5.15
C VAL A 748 -12.37 -19.90 -4.38
N ARG A 749 -13.35 -19.15 -4.91
CA ARG A 749 -14.70 -19.06 -4.33
C ARG A 749 -15.76 -19.27 -5.41
N CYS A 750 -16.84 -19.96 -5.07
CA CYS A 750 -17.94 -20.29 -5.98
C CYS A 750 -19.27 -19.85 -5.38
N TYR A 751 -20.10 -19.13 -6.13
CA TYR A 751 -21.39 -18.63 -5.64
C TYR A 751 -22.53 -18.97 -6.61
N ARG A 752 -23.73 -19.09 -6.02
CA ARG A 752 -24.99 -19.24 -6.75
C ARG A 752 -25.47 -17.93 -7.37
N GLU A 753 -25.03 -16.79 -6.83
CA GLU A 753 -25.39 -15.43 -7.21
C GLU A 753 -24.18 -14.48 -7.18
#